data_AF-A0A1D9MIC4-F1
#
_entry.id   AF-A0A1D9MIC4-F1
#
_cell.length_a   1.000
_cell.length_b   1.000
_cell.length_c   1.000
_cell.angle_alpha   90.00
_cell.angle_beta   90.00
_cell.angle_gamma   90.00
#
_symmetry.space_group_name_H-M   'P 1'
#
loop_
_entity.id
_entity.type
_entity.pdbx_description
1 polymer ?
#
loop_
_entity_poly.entity_id
_entity_poly.type
_entity_poly.pdbx_seq_one_letter_code
_entity_poly.pdbx_strand_id
1 'polypeptide(L)'
;MTDMMVLKTQQWLNKTYKGRYNFGSVTEDGATGWETINALIRALQIELGITQTVNNFGPGTTSRFKSRWPSGIAQQAAGAKDTSNVYAIIQGALWCKGYSVGSAEITTHFYGGTGAAIKKMKADMGIGGDSHVDVLTMKSLLSMDQFKLLVRHGANSSVRNIQQTLNGKYRTYTGIIPADGLYGRQMNTALIQVLQKLEGYSPSQATGNFGAGTRKNLKTVSSSSSGEWVWLASAALVCNRKAVQVTSTWDNSMANAVKSFQKDYALPVTGVVDTTTWMSLLTSKGNPDRVAKACDCATVLSARQAKDLKNAGYTHVGRYLTGTVGKERRSKALNIDEIKNITATGLSVFPIYQDGGYYSDYFSYAGQGNIDGLTAIGAAKALGFPRGTTIYFAVDFDAYEFQIDKLILPYFKRIKAAFNSAENSKAYKVGIYGPRLVCSKVTEAGYASYSFVADMSTGFSGNLGYPIPRNWAFDQFHEFTFHSSPAFPLDKDAYSGRDKATKTFDKVPYKSAHSLEYDNAFRLIDAAKKAFVQAVLEPLNLFEQLSTIHWRFDQKIPLNTFNGRDVTIVTSMVASVGIGTTSSNPNAIDIKVNNDGTLTAGTRSAISSASAKFKVKDLGTNLDFSQRITSIAASIKGGNISTSLTSSGPTNFTGSITVTSPELAPKGSGLSEHVTVTLSYEVTFHPHTSPDFHLPEVSVDGALVGVAVVALAVLFVAGAVASGGTAIPAEGALLEGLAGLAVL
;
A
#
# COMPACT_ATOMS: atom_id res chain seq x y z
N MET A 1 4.90 18.70 4.81
CA MET A 1 4.95 19.91 5.65
C MET A 1 6.38 20.05 6.13
N THR A 2 7.00 21.20 5.87
CA THR A 2 8.40 21.49 6.23
C THR A 2 8.53 21.73 7.73
N ASP A 3 9.44 21.01 8.40
CA ASP A 3 9.80 21.31 9.78
C ASP A 3 10.92 22.36 9.80
N MET A 4 10.60 23.55 10.34
CA MET A 4 11.52 24.68 10.35
C MET A 4 12.78 24.43 11.18
N MET A 5 12.71 23.60 12.22
CA MET A 5 13.87 23.29 13.06
C MET A 5 14.78 22.29 12.36
N VAL A 6 14.22 21.32 11.63
CA VAL A 6 14.98 20.43 10.76
C VAL A 6 15.65 21.20 9.62
N LEU A 7 14.93 22.16 9.00
CA LEU A 7 15.49 23.03 7.96
C LEU A 7 16.71 23.80 8.47
N LYS A 8 16.60 24.41 9.67
CA LYS A 8 17.73 25.10 10.31
C LYS A 8 18.91 24.16 10.60
N THR A 9 18.64 22.91 10.94
CA THR A 9 19.68 21.88 11.10
C THR A 9 20.41 21.63 9.78
N GLN A 10 19.68 21.42 8.69
CA GLN A 10 20.23 21.18 7.35
C GLN A 10 21.07 22.37 6.87
N GLN A 11 20.56 23.59 7.05
CA GLN A 11 21.26 24.83 6.74
C GLN A 11 22.55 24.99 7.54
N TRP A 12 22.49 24.73 8.86
CA TRP A 12 23.68 24.79 9.72
C TRP A 12 24.73 23.75 9.31
N LEU A 13 24.31 22.52 8.99
CA LEU A 13 25.18 21.44 8.52
C LEU A 13 25.91 21.84 7.23
N ASN A 14 25.18 22.34 6.23
CA ASN A 14 25.78 22.83 4.99
C ASN A 14 26.70 24.02 5.24
N LYS A 15 26.29 25.01 6.04
CA LYS A 15 27.13 26.17 6.34
C LYS A 15 28.45 25.78 7.04
N THR A 16 28.42 24.79 7.93
CA THR A 16 29.55 24.45 8.79
C THR A 16 30.50 23.43 8.16
N TYR A 17 29.97 22.48 7.39
CA TYR A 17 30.74 21.33 6.90
C TYR A 17 30.79 21.20 5.38
N LYS A 18 30.01 21.95 4.59
CA LYS A 18 30.14 21.93 3.12
C LYS A 18 31.56 22.36 2.73
N GLY A 19 32.25 21.52 1.98
CA GLY A 19 33.66 21.70 1.61
C GLY A 19 34.66 21.01 2.55
N ARG A 20 34.23 20.47 3.70
CA ARG A 20 35.05 19.55 4.50
C ARG A 20 35.15 18.21 3.76
N TYR A 21 36.37 17.66 3.71
CA TYR A 21 36.64 16.39 3.05
C TYR A 21 35.71 15.29 3.58
N ASN A 22 35.07 14.55 2.66
CA ASN A 22 34.10 13.47 2.89
C ASN A 22 32.77 13.84 3.59
N PHE A 23 32.49 15.12 3.88
CA PHE A 23 31.17 15.50 4.39
C PHE A 23 30.05 15.40 3.35
N GLY A 24 30.25 15.95 2.15
CA GLY A 24 29.21 16.09 1.12
C GLY A 24 28.29 17.30 1.36
N SER A 25 26.98 17.11 1.19
CA SER A 25 25.92 18.10 1.48
C SER A 25 24.65 17.41 1.97
N VAL A 26 23.68 18.21 2.40
CA VAL A 26 22.31 17.78 2.71
C VAL A 26 21.29 18.70 2.03
N THR A 27 20.18 18.14 1.57
CA THR A 27 19.05 18.87 1.01
C THR A 27 18.37 19.71 2.10
N GLU A 28 18.06 20.97 1.82
CA GLU A 28 17.46 21.92 2.76
C GLU A 28 15.94 22.01 2.55
N ASP A 29 15.23 20.92 2.84
CA ASP A 29 13.78 20.78 2.61
C ASP A 29 12.95 20.76 3.91
N GLY A 30 13.61 20.80 5.06
CA GLY A 30 13.02 20.63 6.40
C GLY A 30 12.35 19.26 6.59
N ALA A 31 12.70 18.26 5.79
CA ALA A 31 12.29 16.88 5.99
C ALA A 31 13.32 16.15 6.86
N THR A 32 12.85 15.52 7.93
CA THR A 32 13.66 14.53 8.64
C THR A 32 13.83 13.29 7.76
N GLY A 33 14.96 12.59 7.88
CA GLY A 33 15.24 11.41 7.06
C GLY A 33 16.68 10.96 7.13
N TRP A 34 16.98 9.87 6.40
CA TRP A 34 18.33 9.30 6.35
C TRP A 34 19.38 10.31 5.88
N GLU A 35 19.06 11.19 4.94
CA GLU A 35 20.02 12.19 4.45
C GLU A 35 20.49 13.13 5.58
N THR A 36 19.54 13.70 6.33
CA THR A 36 19.81 14.59 7.47
C THR A 36 20.54 13.84 8.61
N ILE A 37 20.09 12.63 8.97
CA ILE A 37 20.76 11.82 10.00
C ILE A 37 22.18 11.43 9.58
N ASN A 38 22.40 11.04 8.33
CA ASN A 38 23.72 10.71 7.80
C ASN A 38 24.64 11.93 7.77
N ALA A 39 24.13 13.11 7.46
CA ALA A 39 24.88 14.36 7.58
C ALA A 39 25.29 14.63 9.03
N LEU A 40 24.40 14.46 10.01
CA LEU A 40 24.73 14.59 11.44
C LEU A 40 25.78 13.55 11.91
N ILE A 41 25.71 12.31 11.41
CA ILE A 41 26.74 11.28 11.67
C ILE A 41 28.09 11.71 11.13
N ARG A 42 28.16 12.12 9.86
CA ARG A 42 29.41 12.57 9.23
C ARG A 42 29.98 13.80 9.93
N ALA A 43 29.14 14.75 10.33
CA ALA A 43 29.54 15.89 11.15
C ALA A 43 30.20 15.44 12.46
N LEU A 44 29.59 14.51 13.21
CA LEU A 44 30.19 13.98 14.44
C LEU A 44 31.53 13.28 14.17
N GLN A 45 31.61 12.51 13.09
CA GLN A 45 32.85 11.82 12.72
C GLN A 45 33.99 12.80 12.41
N ILE A 46 33.70 13.90 11.72
CA ILE A 46 34.67 14.99 11.47
C ILE A 46 35.11 15.61 12.79
N GLU A 47 34.17 15.90 13.70
CA GLU A 47 34.52 16.41 15.04
C GLU A 47 35.41 15.43 15.80
N LEU A 48 35.22 14.12 15.65
CA LEU A 48 36.05 13.07 16.24
C LEU A 48 37.40 12.85 15.53
N GLY A 49 37.73 13.65 14.52
CA GLY A 49 38.98 13.55 13.74
C GLY A 49 39.01 12.35 12.79
N ILE A 50 37.85 11.80 12.41
CA ILE A 50 37.76 10.75 11.39
C ILE A 50 37.79 11.42 10.01
N THR A 51 38.80 11.08 9.20
CA THR A 51 39.01 11.68 7.87
C THR A 51 38.21 10.99 6.75
N GLN A 52 37.96 9.68 6.89
CA GLN A 52 37.10 8.91 5.99
C GLN A 52 35.76 8.66 6.67
N THR A 53 34.84 9.61 6.52
CA THR A 53 33.51 9.51 7.11
C THR A 53 32.60 8.56 6.33
N VAL A 54 31.66 7.94 7.03
CA VAL A 54 30.68 7.00 6.48
C VAL A 54 29.30 7.25 7.08
N ASN A 55 28.24 6.83 6.38
CA ASN A 55 26.84 6.96 6.81
C ASN A 55 26.44 5.92 7.88
N ASN A 56 27.29 5.70 8.89
CA ASN A 56 26.98 4.83 10.02
C ASN A 56 27.71 5.27 11.32
N PHE A 57 27.10 4.98 12.47
CA PHE A 57 27.75 5.09 13.77
C PHE A 57 28.33 3.71 14.15
N GLY A 58 29.53 3.41 13.63
CA GLY A 58 30.19 2.11 13.78
C GLY A 58 31.18 2.01 14.96
N PRO A 59 31.96 0.91 15.04
CA PRO A 59 32.97 0.68 16.07
C PRO A 59 34.03 1.79 16.16
N GLY A 60 34.47 2.33 15.01
CA GLY A 60 35.45 3.42 14.97
C GLY A 60 34.93 4.71 15.61
N THR A 61 33.70 5.13 15.26
CA THR A 61 33.02 6.27 15.89
C THR A 61 32.82 6.04 17.40
N THR A 62 32.41 4.82 17.77
CA THR A 62 32.21 4.41 19.18
C THR A 62 33.49 4.55 19.99
N SER A 63 34.62 4.03 19.50
CA SER A 63 35.91 4.08 20.18
C SER A 63 36.39 5.52 20.39
N ARG A 64 36.34 6.35 19.34
CA ARG A 64 36.77 7.75 19.41
C ARG A 64 35.87 8.62 20.29
N PHE A 65 34.56 8.38 20.26
CA PHE A 65 33.62 9.06 21.16
C PHE A 65 33.97 8.76 22.63
N LYS A 66 34.16 7.49 22.99
CA LYS A 66 34.54 7.09 24.35
C LYS A 66 35.90 7.63 24.78
N SER A 67 36.86 7.70 23.86
CA SER A 67 38.18 8.29 24.13
C SER A 67 38.10 9.79 24.42
N ARG A 68 37.31 10.54 23.63
CA ARG A 68 37.16 11.99 23.79
C ARG A 68 36.26 12.39 24.96
N TRP A 69 35.18 11.64 25.18
CA TRP A 69 34.18 11.91 26.22
C TRP A 69 33.93 10.62 27.04
N PRO A 70 34.88 10.23 27.92
CA PRO A 70 34.79 8.97 28.67
C PRO A 70 33.57 8.92 29.60
N SER A 71 33.16 10.07 30.17
CA SER A 71 31.96 10.21 31.00
C SER A 71 30.74 10.70 30.21
N GLY A 72 30.81 10.71 28.88
CA GLY A 72 29.82 11.35 28.02
C GLY A 72 29.93 12.88 28.00
N ILE A 73 29.05 13.50 27.22
CA ILE A 73 28.99 14.96 27.07
C ILE A 73 28.03 15.51 28.11
N ALA A 74 28.54 16.37 29.00
CA ALA A 74 27.77 17.01 30.06
C ALA A 74 27.06 18.28 29.59
N GLN A 75 25.93 18.58 30.23
CA GLN A 75 25.27 19.88 30.08
C GLN A 75 26.19 20.98 30.63
N GLN A 76 26.25 22.11 29.93
CA GLN A 76 27.02 23.27 30.38
C GLN A 76 26.42 23.90 31.64
N ALA A 77 27.28 24.42 32.50
CA ALA A 77 26.88 25.25 33.63
C ALA A 77 26.20 26.55 33.14
N ALA A 78 25.34 27.13 33.99
CA ALA A 78 24.69 28.40 33.68
C ALA A 78 25.74 29.49 33.42
N GLY A 79 25.57 30.24 32.33
CA GLY A 79 26.48 31.33 31.96
C GLY A 79 27.77 30.91 31.24
N ALA A 80 28.02 29.61 31.03
CA ALA A 80 29.17 29.13 30.26
C ALA A 80 29.19 29.75 28.84
N LYS A 81 30.38 30.10 28.34
CA LYS A 81 30.56 30.76 27.05
C LYS A 81 31.22 29.88 25.99
N ASP A 82 31.77 28.74 26.39
CA ASP A 82 32.42 27.82 25.47
C ASP A 82 31.43 27.30 24.43
N THR A 83 31.91 27.21 23.19
CA THR A 83 31.13 26.73 22.05
C THR A 83 31.70 25.41 21.54
N SER A 84 30.81 24.55 21.05
CA SER A 84 31.23 23.34 20.34
C SER A 84 30.17 22.92 19.32
N ASN A 85 30.63 22.50 18.14
CA ASN A 85 29.75 21.96 17.11
C ASN A 85 29.04 20.68 17.56
N VAL A 86 29.61 19.91 18.49
CA VAL A 86 28.94 18.69 18.99
C VAL A 86 27.60 19.01 19.68
N TYR A 87 27.48 20.17 20.31
CA TYR A 87 26.23 20.61 20.92
C TYR A 87 25.17 20.93 19.86
N ALA A 88 25.58 21.56 18.75
CA ALA A 88 24.71 21.78 17.60
C ALA A 88 24.27 20.46 16.94
N ILE A 89 25.15 19.46 16.85
CA ILE A 89 24.80 18.11 16.37
C ILE A 89 23.74 17.47 17.27
N ILE A 90 23.91 17.55 18.60
CA ILE A 90 22.93 17.04 19.57
C ILE A 90 21.57 17.72 19.40
N GLN A 91 21.56 19.04 19.26
CA GLN A 91 20.32 19.81 19.05
C GLN A 91 19.62 19.44 17.74
N GLY A 92 20.37 19.39 16.64
CA GLY A 92 19.84 19.00 15.34
C GLY A 92 19.25 17.59 15.35
N ALA A 93 19.92 16.64 16.01
CA ALA A 93 19.42 15.28 16.18
C ALA A 93 18.14 15.22 17.04
N LEU A 94 18.07 16.01 18.12
CA LEU A 94 16.88 16.11 18.96
C LEU A 94 15.68 16.64 18.17
N TRP A 95 15.86 17.69 17.36
CA TRP A 95 14.82 18.22 16.48
C TRP A 95 14.37 17.22 15.42
N CYS A 96 15.30 16.48 14.80
CA CYS A 96 14.96 15.41 13.87
C CYS A 96 14.11 14.29 14.51
N LYS A 97 14.17 14.14 15.84
CA LYS A 97 13.35 13.22 16.65
C LYS A 97 12.13 13.90 17.30
N GLY A 98 11.91 15.19 17.02
CA GLY A 98 10.80 15.98 17.52
C GLY A 98 10.95 16.50 18.96
N TYR A 99 12.13 16.46 19.57
CA TYR A 99 12.33 17.00 20.92
C TYR A 99 12.77 18.47 20.84
N SER A 100 11.95 19.37 21.39
CA SER A 100 12.31 20.79 21.47
C SER A 100 13.46 21.00 22.44
N VAL A 101 14.45 21.79 22.02
CA VAL A 101 15.62 22.18 22.84
C VAL A 101 15.46 23.56 23.49
N GLY A 102 14.28 24.19 23.35
CA GLY A 102 13.98 25.52 23.92
C GLY A 102 14.65 26.70 23.22
N SER A 103 15.43 26.46 22.15
CA SER A 103 16.00 27.48 21.27
C SER A 103 15.21 27.55 19.96
N ALA A 104 15.17 28.74 19.36
CA ALA A 104 14.63 28.93 18.00
C ALA A 104 15.69 28.70 16.91
N GLU A 105 16.97 28.60 17.26
CA GLU A 105 18.12 28.43 16.35
C GLU A 105 19.03 27.28 16.79
N ILE A 106 19.79 26.70 15.84
CA ILE A 106 20.91 25.82 16.20
C ILE A 106 21.94 26.67 16.92
N THR A 107 22.26 26.29 18.16
CA THR A 107 23.32 26.89 18.95
C THR A 107 24.44 25.90 19.18
N THR A 108 25.67 26.40 19.24
CA THR A 108 26.84 25.61 19.62
C THR A 108 26.98 25.53 21.15
N HIS A 109 25.85 25.41 21.86
CA HIS A 109 25.77 25.35 23.32
C HIS A 109 24.84 24.24 23.83
N PHE A 110 25.16 23.68 24.99
CA PHE A 110 24.37 22.65 25.68
C PHE A 110 23.79 23.19 26.99
N TYR A 111 22.82 24.10 26.86
CA TYR A 111 22.12 24.69 28.01
C TYR A 111 20.93 23.83 28.50
N GLY A 112 20.21 24.35 29.51
CA GLY A 112 19.12 23.65 30.19
C GLY A 112 17.99 23.17 29.28
N GLY A 113 17.67 23.88 28.18
CA GLY A 113 16.67 23.45 27.21
C GLY A 113 17.06 22.15 26.49
N THR A 114 18.27 22.07 25.94
CA THR A 114 18.84 20.83 25.39
C THR A 114 18.94 19.75 26.46
N GLY A 115 19.31 20.09 27.69
CA GLY A 115 19.37 19.15 28.82
C GLY A 115 18.02 18.54 29.15
N ALA A 116 16.96 19.34 29.17
CA ALA A 116 15.59 18.89 29.36
C ALA A 116 15.14 17.97 28.21
N ALA A 117 15.50 18.30 26.98
CA ALA A 117 15.20 17.48 25.80
C ALA A 117 15.85 16.09 25.86
N ILE A 118 17.12 15.99 26.28
CA ILE A 118 17.81 14.71 26.47
C ILE A 118 17.13 13.87 27.56
N LYS A 119 16.85 14.48 28.73
CA LYS A 119 16.15 13.79 29.83
C LYS A 119 14.79 13.26 29.37
N LYS A 120 14.04 14.08 28.62
CA LYS A 120 12.76 13.68 28.05
C LYS A 120 12.90 12.51 27.07
N MET A 121 13.85 12.58 26.14
CA MET A 121 14.10 11.49 25.19
C MET A 121 14.47 10.19 25.93
N LYS A 122 15.36 10.23 26.92
CA LYS A 122 15.75 9.05 27.71
C LYS A 122 14.60 8.46 28.52
N ALA A 123 13.73 9.30 29.09
CA ALA A 123 12.50 8.84 29.73
C ALA A 123 11.57 8.16 28.72
N ASP A 124 11.42 8.77 27.54
CA ASP A 124 10.62 8.26 26.44
C ASP A 124 11.18 6.93 25.86
N MET A 125 12.50 6.73 25.90
CA MET A 125 13.18 5.45 25.61
C MET A 125 12.95 4.36 26.67
N GLY A 126 12.54 4.71 27.89
CA GLY A 126 12.41 3.78 29.02
C GLY A 126 13.67 3.55 29.85
N ILE A 127 14.72 4.36 29.65
CA ILE A 127 15.97 4.24 30.42
C ILE A 127 16.13 5.34 31.49
N GLY A 128 15.46 6.48 31.32
CA GLY A 128 15.50 7.61 32.26
C GLY A 128 16.91 8.19 32.47
N GLY A 129 17.10 8.88 33.59
CA GLY A 129 18.40 9.44 33.99
C GLY A 129 18.57 10.93 33.70
N ASP A 130 19.84 11.37 33.74
CA ASP A 130 20.23 12.77 33.62
C ASP A 130 20.42 13.24 32.16
N SER A 131 20.92 14.47 31.99
CA SER A 131 21.19 15.07 30.69
C SER A 131 22.52 14.64 30.04
N HIS A 132 23.32 13.75 30.64
CA HIS A 132 24.58 13.33 30.03
C HIS A 132 24.34 12.58 28.72
N VAL A 133 25.05 12.94 27.66
CA VAL A 133 24.99 12.22 26.38
C VAL A 133 26.16 11.25 26.34
N ASP A 134 25.90 10.02 26.78
CA ASP A 134 26.83 8.91 26.62
C ASP A 134 26.81 8.36 25.18
N VAL A 135 27.69 7.40 24.88
CA VAL A 135 27.81 6.84 23.53
C VAL A 135 26.51 6.20 23.04
N LEU A 136 25.74 5.60 23.95
CA LEU A 136 24.49 4.92 23.64
C LEU A 136 23.41 5.96 23.31
N THR A 137 23.28 7.02 24.11
CA THR A 137 22.40 8.16 23.86
C THR A 137 22.76 8.85 22.55
N MET A 138 24.05 9.06 22.27
CA MET A 138 24.49 9.68 21.01
C MET A 138 24.17 8.80 19.80
N LYS A 139 24.38 7.48 19.92
CA LYS A 139 24.01 6.54 18.86
C LYS A 139 22.49 6.52 18.63
N SER A 140 21.70 6.57 19.70
CA SER A 140 20.24 6.70 19.60
C SER A 140 19.83 8.01 18.94
N LEU A 141 20.44 9.16 19.29
CA LEU A 141 20.24 10.46 18.64
C LEU A 141 20.50 10.40 17.13
N LEU A 142 21.57 9.71 16.73
CA LEU A 142 22.00 9.61 15.34
C LEU A 142 21.50 8.33 14.65
N SER A 143 20.24 7.98 14.90
CA SER A 143 19.54 6.86 14.28
C SER A 143 18.15 7.27 13.80
N MET A 144 17.53 6.44 12.96
CA MET A 144 16.12 6.62 12.58
C MET A 144 15.13 6.12 13.66
N ASP A 145 15.61 5.51 14.75
CA ASP A 145 14.75 4.99 15.81
C ASP A 145 13.93 6.13 16.43
N GLN A 146 12.62 5.95 16.49
CA GLN A 146 11.69 6.92 17.07
C GLN A 146 11.36 6.55 18.52
N PHE A 147 11.35 7.56 19.39
CA PHE A 147 11.03 7.40 20.81
C PHE A 147 9.77 8.17 21.20
N LYS A 148 9.11 8.83 20.25
CA LYS A 148 7.76 9.38 20.44
C LYS A 148 6.72 8.42 19.92
N LEU A 149 5.55 8.40 20.56
CA LEU A 149 4.43 7.56 20.15
C LEU A 149 3.90 7.99 18.78
N LEU A 150 3.91 7.10 17.79
CA LEU A 150 3.48 7.39 16.42
C LEU A 150 1.99 7.11 16.21
N VAL A 151 1.13 7.80 16.94
CA VAL A 151 -0.33 7.52 16.99
C VAL A 151 -0.97 7.51 15.60
N ARG A 152 -0.57 8.41 14.70
CA ARG A 152 -1.08 8.48 13.31
C ARG A 152 -0.73 7.25 12.46
N HIS A 153 0.22 6.43 12.92
CA HIS A 153 0.65 5.19 12.27
C HIS A 153 0.16 3.94 13.03
N GLY A 154 -0.81 4.09 13.94
CA GLY A 154 -1.39 2.97 14.69
C GLY A 154 -0.60 2.56 15.93
N ALA A 155 0.24 3.45 16.48
CA ALA A 155 1.01 3.17 17.68
C ALA A 155 0.12 2.85 18.89
N ASN A 156 0.56 1.88 19.69
CA ASN A 156 -0.13 1.38 20.87
C ASN A 156 0.72 1.64 22.13
N SER A 157 0.09 2.18 23.17
CA SER A 157 0.78 2.51 24.43
C SER A 157 1.29 1.28 25.18
N SER A 158 0.57 0.15 25.16
CA SER A 158 1.05 -1.11 25.73
C SER A 158 2.26 -1.65 24.97
N VAL A 159 2.30 -1.51 23.64
CA VAL A 159 3.49 -1.85 22.83
C VAL A 159 4.67 -0.96 23.22
N ARG A 160 4.45 0.35 23.39
CA ARG A 160 5.48 1.27 23.89
C ARG A 160 6.00 0.85 25.27
N ASN A 161 5.12 0.46 26.19
CA ASN A 161 5.54 0.01 27.52
C ASN A 161 6.44 -1.24 27.44
N ILE A 162 6.16 -2.16 26.51
CA ILE A 162 7.05 -3.32 26.26
C ILE A 162 8.40 -2.84 25.72
N GLN A 163 8.41 -1.95 24.71
CA GLN A 163 9.66 -1.40 24.16
C GLN A 163 10.52 -0.70 25.21
N GLN A 164 9.90 0.11 26.07
CA GLN A 164 10.56 0.76 27.20
C GLN A 164 11.11 -0.26 28.21
N THR A 165 10.37 -1.33 28.48
CA THR A 165 10.85 -2.44 29.33
C THR A 165 12.05 -3.16 28.69
N LEU A 166 12.03 -3.39 27.36
CA LEU A 166 13.15 -3.96 26.61
C LEU A 166 14.41 -3.09 26.78
N ASN A 167 14.29 -1.78 26.55
CA ASN A 167 15.39 -0.83 26.70
C ASN A 167 15.87 -0.69 28.16
N GLY A 168 14.95 -0.68 29.13
CA GLY A 168 15.27 -0.52 30.55
C GLY A 168 15.93 -1.75 31.16
N LYS A 169 15.37 -2.94 30.90
CA LYS A 169 15.73 -4.19 31.60
C LYS A 169 16.65 -5.09 30.79
N TYR A 170 16.50 -5.13 29.46
CA TYR A 170 17.14 -6.13 28.59
C TYR A 170 18.18 -5.54 27.62
N ARG A 171 18.51 -4.24 27.71
CA ARG A 171 19.45 -3.57 26.79
C ARG A 171 20.82 -4.21 26.63
N THR A 172 21.30 -4.99 27.59
CA THR A 172 22.55 -5.75 27.46
C THR A 172 22.46 -6.83 26.39
N TYR A 173 21.26 -7.35 26.14
CA TYR A 173 20.93 -8.30 25.08
C TYR A 173 20.43 -7.59 23.83
N THR A 174 19.53 -6.62 23.97
CA THR A 174 18.76 -6.06 22.85
C THR A 174 19.36 -4.80 22.26
N GLY A 175 20.30 -4.15 22.95
CA GLY A 175 20.60 -2.74 22.71
C GLY A 175 19.38 -1.85 23.00
N ILE A 176 19.35 -0.67 22.39
CA ILE A 176 18.15 0.18 22.36
C ILE A 176 17.38 -0.09 21.07
N ILE A 177 16.08 -0.29 21.22
CA ILE A 177 15.12 -0.33 20.12
C ILE A 177 14.22 0.92 20.16
N PRO A 178 13.51 1.25 19.07
CA PRO A 178 12.48 2.28 19.09
C PRO A 178 11.49 2.06 20.23
N ALA A 179 10.99 3.18 20.76
CA ALA A 179 9.92 3.22 21.76
C ALA A 179 8.69 3.93 21.18
N ASP A 180 8.40 3.70 19.90
CA ASP A 180 7.40 4.41 19.11
C ASP A 180 5.97 3.86 19.23
N GLY A 181 5.79 2.75 19.94
CA GLY A 181 4.53 2.03 20.09
C GLY A 181 4.15 1.16 18.90
N LEU A 182 5.05 0.95 17.93
CA LEU A 182 4.82 0.07 16.79
C LEU A 182 5.56 -1.26 16.97
N TYR A 183 4.85 -2.36 16.72
CA TYR A 183 5.50 -3.67 16.67
C TYR A 183 6.15 -3.84 15.29
N GLY A 184 7.48 -3.82 15.24
CA GLY A 184 8.26 -3.96 14.01
C GLY A 184 9.44 -4.92 14.16
N ARG A 185 10.25 -5.03 13.10
CA ARG A 185 11.39 -5.95 13.00
C ARG A 185 12.31 -5.91 14.23
N GLN A 186 12.80 -4.73 14.61
CA GLN A 186 13.73 -4.57 15.75
C GLN A 186 13.11 -5.06 17.06
N MET A 187 11.83 -4.76 17.29
CA MET A 187 11.12 -5.23 18.49
C MET A 187 10.94 -6.76 18.48
N ASN A 188 10.57 -7.37 17.34
CA ASN A 188 10.47 -8.83 17.25
C ASN A 188 11.83 -9.50 17.51
N THR A 189 12.91 -8.99 16.90
CA THR A 189 14.27 -9.46 17.18
C THR A 189 14.59 -9.37 18.67
N ALA A 190 14.27 -8.23 19.32
CA ALA A 190 14.49 -8.05 20.75
C ALA A 190 13.67 -9.03 21.61
N LEU A 191 12.41 -9.33 21.26
CA LEU A 191 11.62 -10.34 21.97
C LEU A 191 12.24 -11.74 21.85
N ILE A 192 12.79 -12.10 20.68
CA ILE A 192 13.50 -13.37 20.49
C ILE A 192 14.83 -13.39 21.28
N GLN A 193 15.54 -12.27 21.39
CA GLN A 193 16.72 -12.17 22.24
C GLN A 193 16.39 -12.33 23.72
N VAL A 194 15.24 -11.79 24.17
CA VAL A 194 14.75 -12.05 25.54
C VAL A 194 14.37 -13.52 25.72
N LEU A 195 13.73 -14.15 24.74
CA LEU A 195 13.48 -15.60 24.77
C LEU A 195 14.80 -16.36 24.97
N GLN A 196 15.81 -16.07 24.17
CA GLN A 196 17.13 -16.68 24.25
C GLN A 196 17.80 -16.43 25.60
N LYS A 197 17.68 -15.23 26.18
CA LYS A 197 18.11 -14.97 27.58
C LYS A 197 17.44 -15.95 28.55
N LEU A 198 16.13 -16.15 28.45
CA LEU A 198 15.39 -17.05 29.34
C LEU A 198 15.74 -18.53 29.13
N GLU A 199 16.16 -18.88 27.93
CA GLU A 199 16.72 -20.20 27.57
C GLU A 199 18.17 -20.39 28.05
N GLY A 200 18.82 -19.35 28.58
CA GLY A 200 20.17 -19.41 29.15
C GLY A 200 21.29 -18.93 28.23
N TYR A 201 20.97 -18.29 27.11
CA TYR A 201 21.98 -17.73 26.19
C TYR A 201 22.66 -16.52 26.84
N SER A 202 23.97 -16.38 26.58
CA SER A 202 24.68 -15.14 26.91
C SER A 202 24.28 -14.01 25.95
N PRO A 203 24.58 -12.73 26.28
CA PRO A 203 24.32 -11.61 25.38
C PRO A 203 24.93 -11.76 23.97
N SER A 204 26.09 -12.39 23.84
CA SER A 204 26.74 -12.61 22.55
C SER A 204 26.12 -13.76 21.74
N GLN A 205 25.44 -14.70 22.41
CA GLN A 205 24.76 -15.83 21.77
C GLN A 205 23.30 -15.51 21.42
N ALA A 206 22.68 -14.56 22.12
CA ALA A 206 21.31 -14.11 21.86
C ALA A 206 21.23 -13.22 20.61
N THR A 207 21.19 -13.85 19.45
CA THR A 207 21.20 -13.19 18.13
C THR A 207 19.83 -12.67 17.68
N GLY A 208 18.74 -13.10 18.33
CA GLY A 208 17.37 -12.83 17.88
C GLY A 208 16.94 -13.66 16.67
N ASN A 209 17.77 -14.60 16.21
CA ASN A 209 17.40 -15.58 15.19
C ASN A 209 16.67 -16.78 15.82
N PHE A 210 15.48 -17.12 15.34
CA PHE A 210 14.68 -18.25 15.83
C PHE A 210 15.10 -19.57 15.15
N GLY A 211 16.28 -20.08 15.52
CA GLY A 211 16.87 -21.30 14.97
C GLY A 211 16.50 -22.59 15.70
N ALA A 212 17.14 -23.70 15.31
CA ALA A 212 16.97 -25.01 15.93
C ALA A 212 17.32 -25.02 17.43
N GLY A 213 18.34 -24.26 17.85
CA GLY A 213 18.72 -24.12 19.26
C GLY A 213 17.60 -23.51 20.10
N THR A 214 17.06 -22.37 19.66
CA THR A 214 15.90 -21.73 20.31
C THR A 214 14.71 -22.69 20.36
N ARG A 215 14.35 -23.33 19.23
CA ARG A 215 13.26 -24.33 19.19
C ARG A 215 13.44 -25.45 20.22
N LYS A 216 14.65 -25.97 20.37
CA LYS A 216 14.97 -27.07 21.31
C LYS A 216 14.78 -26.67 22.78
N ASN A 217 15.00 -25.40 23.11
CA ASN A 217 15.03 -24.91 24.50
C ASN A 217 13.69 -24.30 24.95
N LEU A 218 12.68 -24.26 24.08
CA LEU A 218 11.35 -23.74 24.41
C LEU A 218 10.74 -24.45 25.60
N LYS A 219 10.12 -23.67 26.50
CA LYS A 219 9.32 -24.16 27.63
C LYS A 219 7.85 -23.90 27.39
N THR A 220 7.00 -24.83 27.85
CA THR A 220 5.55 -24.60 27.86
C THR A 220 5.20 -23.64 29.00
N VAL A 221 4.49 -22.55 28.68
CA VAL A 221 3.98 -21.59 29.68
C VAL A 221 2.49 -21.81 29.89
N SER A 222 2.09 -21.96 31.15
CA SER A 222 0.71 -22.30 31.57
C SER A 222 0.37 -21.66 32.91
N SER A 223 -0.75 -22.07 33.53
CA SER A 223 -1.18 -21.60 34.86
C SER A 223 -0.22 -21.90 36.00
N SER A 224 0.72 -22.84 35.83
CA SER A 224 1.78 -23.10 36.82
C SER A 224 3.02 -22.22 36.62
N SER A 225 3.03 -21.36 35.59
CA SER A 225 4.15 -20.48 35.25
C SER A 225 3.96 -19.07 35.80
N SER A 226 5.06 -18.37 36.05
CA SER A 226 5.07 -16.96 36.46
C SER A 226 6.37 -16.27 36.04
N GLY A 227 6.50 -14.97 36.32
CA GLY A 227 7.73 -14.21 36.10
C GLY A 227 7.99 -13.87 34.64
N GLU A 228 9.27 -13.89 34.25
CA GLU A 228 9.71 -13.38 32.93
C GLU A 228 9.16 -14.20 31.74
N TRP A 229 8.89 -15.49 31.93
CA TRP A 229 8.28 -16.33 30.89
C TRP A 229 6.84 -15.91 30.57
N VAL A 230 6.04 -15.61 31.61
CA VAL A 230 4.67 -15.10 31.42
C VAL A 230 4.68 -13.67 30.90
N TRP A 231 5.64 -12.85 31.33
CA TRP A 231 5.85 -11.51 30.78
C TRP A 231 6.13 -11.53 29.27
N LEU A 232 7.04 -12.39 28.83
CA LEU A 232 7.37 -12.51 27.41
C LEU A 232 6.16 -13.01 26.60
N ALA A 233 5.43 -13.99 27.13
CA ALA A 233 4.24 -14.52 26.46
C ALA A 233 3.13 -13.46 26.33
N SER A 234 2.85 -12.69 27.40
CA SER A 234 1.84 -11.62 27.36
C SER A 234 2.27 -10.48 26.45
N ALA A 235 3.56 -10.10 26.46
CA ALA A 235 4.12 -9.12 25.52
C ALA A 235 3.94 -9.56 24.06
N ALA A 236 4.26 -10.81 23.73
CA ALA A 236 4.09 -11.35 22.38
C ALA A 236 2.61 -11.40 21.95
N LEU A 237 1.68 -11.70 22.86
CA LEU A 237 0.24 -11.65 22.59
C LEU A 237 -0.24 -10.22 22.29
N VAL A 238 0.20 -9.22 23.07
CA VAL A 238 -0.09 -7.80 22.82
C VAL A 238 0.43 -7.37 21.45
N CYS A 239 1.67 -7.74 21.12
CA CYS A 239 2.27 -7.49 19.80
C CYS A 239 1.46 -8.12 18.65
N ASN A 240 0.82 -9.27 18.88
CA ASN A 240 -0.10 -9.93 17.95
C ASN A 240 -1.57 -9.47 18.10
N ARG A 241 -1.78 -8.26 18.65
CA ARG A 241 -3.06 -7.56 18.81
C ARG A 241 -4.12 -8.35 19.60
N LYS A 242 -3.69 -9.16 20.58
CA LYS A 242 -4.62 -9.79 21.52
C LYS A 242 -4.94 -8.86 22.68
N ALA A 243 -6.20 -8.89 23.08
CA ALA A 243 -6.71 -8.09 24.19
C ALA A 243 -6.28 -8.72 25.52
N VAL A 244 -5.06 -8.40 25.96
CA VAL A 244 -4.49 -8.79 27.25
C VAL A 244 -3.59 -7.67 27.75
N GLN A 245 -3.47 -7.53 29.07
CA GLN A 245 -2.48 -6.63 29.65
C GLN A 245 -1.12 -7.34 29.74
N VAL A 246 -0.05 -6.57 29.62
CA VAL A 246 1.30 -7.10 29.86
C VAL A 246 1.41 -7.47 31.34
N THR A 247 1.70 -8.73 31.64
CA THR A 247 1.69 -9.27 32.99
C THR A 247 2.75 -10.35 33.17
N SER A 248 3.21 -10.53 34.41
CA SER A 248 4.10 -11.65 34.80
C SER A 248 3.38 -12.74 35.59
N THR A 249 2.06 -12.63 35.76
CA THR A 249 1.21 -13.61 36.45
C THR A 249 0.24 -14.23 35.47
N TRP A 250 -0.01 -15.53 35.61
CA TRP A 250 -0.98 -16.23 34.78
C TRP A 250 -2.37 -16.15 35.39
N ASP A 251 -3.31 -15.53 34.67
CA ASP A 251 -4.72 -15.46 35.04
C ASP A 251 -5.64 -15.97 33.92
N ASN A 252 -6.95 -15.89 34.14
CA ASN A 252 -7.94 -16.30 33.14
C ASN A 252 -7.91 -15.42 31.88
N SER A 253 -7.53 -14.15 31.99
CA SER A 253 -7.39 -13.25 30.84
C SER A 253 -6.27 -13.72 29.91
N MET A 254 -5.12 -14.08 30.48
CA MET A 254 -3.99 -14.65 29.76
C MET A 254 -4.37 -15.96 29.05
N ALA A 255 -5.00 -16.90 29.77
CA ALA A 255 -5.44 -18.17 29.18
C ALA A 255 -6.42 -17.96 28.01
N ASN A 256 -7.35 -17.01 28.14
CA ASN A 256 -8.31 -16.68 27.09
C ASN A 256 -7.64 -16.00 25.89
N ALA A 257 -6.66 -15.13 26.11
CA ALA A 257 -5.89 -14.49 25.05
C ALA A 257 -5.07 -15.52 24.25
N VAL A 258 -4.46 -16.51 24.93
CA VAL A 258 -3.77 -17.64 24.27
C VAL A 258 -4.75 -18.45 23.42
N LYS A 259 -5.90 -18.85 23.97
CA LYS A 259 -6.93 -19.60 23.21
C LYS A 259 -7.44 -18.82 22.01
N SER A 260 -7.67 -17.52 22.16
CA SER A 260 -8.07 -16.63 21.06
C SER A 260 -6.99 -16.56 19.98
N PHE A 261 -5.72 -16.43 20.36
CA PHE A 261 -4.60 -16.47 19.40
C PHE A 261 -4.55 -17.80 18.66
N GLN A 262 -4.59 -18.92 19.37
CA GLN A 262 -4.56 -20.25 18.76
C GLN A 262 -5.71 -20.45 17.77
N LYS A 263 -6.92 -20.03 18.14
CA LYS A 263 -8.09 -20.08 17.25
C LYS A 263 -7.90 -19.22 16.00
N ASP A 264 -7.42 -17.99 16.16
CA ASP A 264 -7.27 -17.04 15.06
C ASP A 264 -6.20 -17.45 14.04
N TYR A 265 -5.24 -18.29 14.42
CA TYR A 265 -4.17 -18.84 13.57
C TYR A 265 -4.40 -20.31 13.17
N ALA A 266 -5.60 -20.85 13.43
CA ALA A 266 -5.98 -22.25 13.21
C ALA A 266 -4.98 -23.26 13.82
N LEU A 267 -4.47 -22.96 15.01
CA LEU A 267 -3.63 -23.84 15.81
C LEU A 267 -4.50 -24.75 16.71
N PRO A 268 -3.97 -25.86 17.22
CA PRO A 268 -4.58 -26.57 18.34
C PRO A 268 -4.84 -25.62 19.51
N VAL A 269 -6.08 -25.58 20.00
CA VAL A 269 -6.49 -24.67 21.08
C VAL A 269 -6.19 -25.31 22.44
N THR A 270 -4.92 -25.35 22.82
CA THR A 270 -4.43 -25.95 24.07
C THR A 270 -4.61 -25.04 25.28
N GLY A 271 -4.73 -23.72 25.07
CA GLY A 271 -4.79 -22.72 26.13
C GLY A 271 -3.49 -22.51 26.90
N VAL A 272 -2.38 -23.08 26.42
CA VAL A 272 -1.03 -22.89 26.94
C VAL A 272 -0.11 -22.40 25.82
N VAL A 273 1.00 -21.74 26.18
CA VAL A 273 2.00 -21.33 25.21
C VAL A 273 3.01 -22.47 25.04
N ASP A 274 2.65 -23.43 24.19
CA ASP A 274 3.49 -24.55 23.78
C ASP A 274 4.44 -24.17 22.63
N THR A 275 5.26 -25.11 22.15
CA THR A 275 6.19 -24.92 21.03
C THR A 275 5.51 -24.33 19.79
N THR A 276 4.34 -24.84 19.42
CA THR A 276 3.60 -24.36 18.26
C THR A 276 3.14 -22.92 18.46
N THR A 277 2.64 -22.59 19.65
CA THR A 277 2.17 -21.25 19.99
C THR A 277 3.33 -20.24 20.05
N TRP A 278 4.45 -20.59 20.67
CA TRP A 278 5.66 -19.74 20.71
C TRP A 278 6.15 -19.37 19.32
N MET A 279 6.26 -20.37 18.45
CA MET A 279 6.76 -20.16 17.10
C MET A 279 5.82 -19.27 16.30
N SER A 280 4.50 -19.46 16.42
CA SER A 280 3.51 -18.61 15.73
C SER A 280 3.44 -17.19 16.29
N LEU A 281 3.76 -16.97 17.57
CA LEU A 281 3.81 -15.64 18.17
C LEU A 281 5.01 -14.81 17.66
N LEU A 282 6.16 -15.46 17.42
CA LEU A 282 7.45 -14.79 17.18
C LEU A 282 7.99 -14.94 15.75
N THR A 283 7.39 -15.81 14.94
CA THR A 283 7.78 -16.03 13.54
C THR A 283 6.52 -16.09 12.66
N SER A 284 6.57 -15.53 11.45
CA SER A 284 5.40 -15.51 10.57
C SER A 284 4.93 -16.93 10.25
N LYS A 285 5.84 -17.81 9.82
CA LYS A 285 5.53 -19.20 9.45
C LYS A 285 5.13 -20.12 10.61
N GLY A 286 5.29 -19.69 11.85
CA GLY A 286 5.03 -20.52 13.02
C GLY A 286 5.81 -21.84 13.01
N ASN A 287 5.15 -22.91 13.46
CA ASN A 287 5.72 -24.25 13.48
C ASN A 287 5.58 -24.95 12.11
N PRO A 288 6.66 -25.18 11.33
CA PRO A 288 6.60 -25.85 10.02
C PRO A 288 6.21 -27.34 10.11
N ASP A 289 6.39 -27.94 11.29
CA ASP A 289 6.06 -29.34 11.53
C ASP A 289 4.56 -29.54 11.81
N ARG A 290 3.80 -28.46 11.97
CA ARG A 290 2.34 -28.57 12.17
C ARG A 290 1.68 -29.21 10.96
N VAL A 291 0.63 -29.98 11.23
CA VAL A 291 -0.22 -30.54 10.18
C VAL A 291 -0.97 -29.43 9.45
N ALA A 292 -1.13 -29.59 8.16
CA ALA A 292 -1.87 -28.68 7.30
C ALA A 292 -3.19 -29.32 6.83
N LYS A 293 -4.18 -28.48 6.52
CA LYS A 293 -5.45 -28.92 5.92
C LYS A 293 -5.58 -28.49 4.47
N ALA A 294 -4.80 -27.49 4.06
CA ALA A 294 -4.70 -27.04 2.69
C ALA A 294 -3.24 -27.16 2.22
N CYS A 295 -3.04 -27.11 0.91
CA CYS A 295 -1.74 -27.05 0.28
C CYS A 295 -1.86 -26.37 -1.08
N ASP A 296 -0.76 -25.88 -1.62
CA ASP A 296 -0.67 -25.48 -3.02
C ASP A 296 0.60 -26.05 -3.68
N CYS A 297 0.60 -26.13 -5.00
CA CYS A 297 1.76 -26.58 -5.76
C CYS A 297 1.71 -26.11 -7.20
N ALA A 298 2.86 -25.98 -7.84
CA ALA A 298 2.96 -25.76 -9.29
C ALA A 298 2.77 -27.05 -10.12
N THR A 299 2.91 -28.23 -9.51
CA THR A 299 2.81 -29.52 -10.20
C THR A 299 1.37 -29.82 -10.61
N VAL A 300 1.15 -30.17 -11.89
CA VAL A 300 -0.12 -30.72 -12.36
C VAL A 300 -0.30 -32.13 -11.80
N LEU A 301 -1.35 -32.34 -11.00
CA LEU A 301 -1.56 -33.54 -10.22
C LEU A 301 -2.16 -34.69 -11.04
N SER A 302 -1.51 -35.84 -10.95
CA SER A 302 -2.09 -37.14 -11.35
C SER A 302 -3.14 -37.63 -10.35
N ALA A 303 -3.96 -38.61 -10.77
CA ALA A 303 -4.90 -39.30 -9.88
C ALA A 303 -4.22 -39.91 -8.64
N ARG A 304 -2.99 -40.43 -8.80
CA ARG A 304 -2.23 -41.00 -7.69
C ARG A 304 -1.82 -39.93 -6.68
N GLN A 305 -1.24 -38.82 -7.16
CA GLN A 305 -0.83 -37.71 -6.29
C GLN A 305 -2.03 -37.09 -5.56
N ALA A 306 -3.17 -36.90 -6.23
CA ALA A 306 -4.40 -36.43 -5.60
C ALA A 306 -4.88 -37.37 -4.47
N LYS A 307 -4.86 -38.68 -4.71
CA LYS A 307 -5.21 -39.69 -3.70
C LYS A 307 -4.25 -39.67 -2.51
N ASP A 308 -2.95 -39.55 -2.78
CA ASP A 308 -1.93 -39.52 -1.73
C ASP A 308 -2.04 -38.23 -0.88
N LEU A 309 -2.37 -37.08 -1.48
CA LEU A 309 -2.71 -35.85 -0.75
C LEU A 309 -3.92 -36.06 0.17
N LYS A 310 -5.00 -36.67 -0.34
CA LYS A 310 -6.19 -36.97 0.47
C LYS A 310 -5.85 -37.88 1.66
N ASN A 311 -5.05 -38.92 1.44
CA ASN A 311 -4.61 -39.85 2.48
C ASN A 311 -3.72 -39.17 3.53
N ALA A 312 -2.92 -38.18 3.13
CA ALA A 312 -2.12 -37.35 4.03
C ALA A 312 -2.96 -36.35 4.86
N GLY A 313 -4.28 -36.30 4.66
CA GLY A 313 -5.21 -35.51 5.48
C GLY A 313 -5.51 -34.11 4.94
N TYR A 314 -5.04 -33.78 3.73
CA TYR A 314 -5.42 -32.55 3.04
C TYR A 314 -6.90 -32.58 2.64
N THR A 315 -7.49 -31.39 2.57
CA THR A 315 -8.89 -31.18 2.18
C THR A 315 -9.04 -30.14 1.08
N HIS A 316 -8.07 -29.24 0.92
CA HIS A 316 -8.08 -28.16 -0.07
C HIS A 316 -6.75 -28.11 -0.82
N VAL A 317 -6.78 -27.84 -2.12
CA VAL A 317 -5.59 -27.72 -2.97
C VAL A 317 -5.65 -26.43 -3.77
N GLY A 318 -4.65 -25.58 -3.61
CA GLY A 318 -4.42 -24.36 -4.36
C GLY A 318 -3.79 -24.68 -5.70
N ARG A 319 -4.43 -24.28 -6.80
CA ARG A 319 -3.95 -24.57 -8.15
C ARG A 319 -4.00 -23.35 -9.05
N TYR A 320 -2.97 -23.20 -9.87
CA TYR A 320 -2.81 -22.03 -10.73
C TYR A 320 -3.74 -22.12 -11.94
N LEU A 321 -4.44 -21.02 -12.25
CA LEU A 321 -5.31 -20.93 -13.43
C LEU A 321 -4.50 -20.95 -14.74
N THR A 322 -3.29 -20.40 -14.72
CA THR A 322 -2.46 -20.12 -15.89
C THR A 322 -0.97 -20.31 -15.59
N GLY A 323 -0.15 -20.20 -16.64
CA GLY A 323 1.28 -20.00 -16.49
C GLY A 323 2.15 -21.26 -16.54
N THR A 324 3.46 -21.01 -16.47
CA THR A 324 4.51 -22.03 -16.52
C THR A 324 5.54 -21.80 -15.42
N VAL A 325 6.35 -22.83 -15.11
CA VAL A 325 7.41 -22.78 -14.09
C VAL A 325 8.72 -23.39 -14.58
N GLY A 326 9.81 -22.92 -13.99
CA GLY A 326 11.17 -23.38 -14.29
C GLY A 326 11.68 -22.95 -15.66
N LYS A 327 12.96 -23.24 -15.91
CA LYS A 327 13.64 -22.86 -17.17
C LYS A 327 13.01 -23.51 -18.40
N GLU A 328 12.51 -24.72 -18.25
CA GLU A 328 11.85 -25.51 -19.30
C GLU A 328 10.39 -25.08 -19.56
N ARG A 329 9.88 -24.06 -18.85
CA ARG A 329 8.51 -23.56 -18.98
C ARG A 329 7.46 -24.67 -18.88
N ARG A 330 7.63 -25.59 -17.92
CA ARG A 330 6.64 -26.64 -17.65
C ARG A 330 5.32 -26.00 -17.22
N SER A 331 4.20 -26.50 -17.71
CA SER A 331 2.88 -25.97 -17.32
C SER A 331 2.65 -26.14 -15.82
N LYS A 332 2.17 -25.06 -15.18
CA LYS A 332 1.57 -25.10 -13.83
C LYS A 332 0.05 -24.96 -13.86
N ALA A 333 -0.50 -24.63 -15.04
CA ALA A 333 -1.91 -24.36 -15.24
C ALA A 333 -2.77 -25.61 -15.00
N LEU A 334 -3.78 -25.44 -14.16
CA LEU A 334 -4.83 -26.39 -13.88
C LEU A 334 -5.56 -26.76 -15.17
N ASN A 335 -5.90 -28.04 -15.32
CA ASN A 335 -6.66 -28.54 -16.47
C ASN A 335 -7.84 -29.42 -16.03
N ILE A 336 -8.73 -29.73 -16.97
CA ILE A 336 -9.98 -30.47 -16.72
C ILE A 336 -9.71 -31.88 -16.17
N ASP A 337 -8.66 -32.57 -16.62
CA ASP A 337 -8.36 -33.93 -16.15
C ASP A 337 -7.76 -33.91 -14.73
N GLU A 338 -6.92 -32.92 -14.43
CA GLU A 338 -6.46 -32.66 -13.06
C GLU A 338 -7.64 -32.34 -12.12
N ILE A 339 -8.60 -31.50 -12.55
CA ILE A 339 -9.80 -31.21 -11.76
C ILE A 339 -10.56 -32.51 -11.43
N LYS A 340 -10.76 -33.40 -12.41
CA LYS A 340 -11.40 -34.72 -12.17
C LYS A 340 -10.60 -35.54 -11.17
N ASN A 341 -9.28 -35.62 -11.33
CA ASN A 341 -8.39 -36.35 -10.43
C ASN A 341 -8.50 -35.86 -8.98
N ILE A 342 -8.47 -34.54 -8.77
CA ILE A 342 -8.56 -33.95 -7.43
C ILE A 342 -9.95 -34.19 -6.83
N THR A 343 -11.02 -33.84 -7.56
CA THR A 343 -12.39 -33.89 -7.03
C THR A 343 -12.90 -35.31 -6.81
N ALA A 344 -12.45 -36.31 -7.58
CA ALA A 344 -12.77 -37.72 -7.37
C ALA A 344 -12.31 -38.26 -5.99
N THR A 345 -11.31 -37.62 -5.38
CA THR A 345 -10.83 -37.96 -4.02
C THR A 345 -11.56 -37.20 -2.92
N GLY A 346 -12.49 -36.30 -3.29
CA GLY A 346 -13.21 -35.43 -2.37
C GLY A 346 -12.40 -34.25 -1.85
N LEU A 347 -11.31 -33.87 -2.53
CA LEU A 347 -10.57 -32.63 -2.30
C LEU A 347 -11.26 -31.45 -2.97
N SER A 348 -11.20 -30.27 -2.35
CA SER A 348 -11.64 -29.00 -2.94
C SER A 348 -10.46 -28.26 -3.57
N VAL A 349 -10.71 -27.45 -4.61
CA VAL A 349 -9.74 -26.65 -5.35
C VAL A 349 -10.02 -25.17 -5.17
N PHE A 350 -9.01 -24.38 -4.81
CA PHE A 350 -9.06 -22.92 -4.84
C PHE A 350 -8.11 -22.37 -5.91
N PRO A 351 -8.56 -21.44 -6.77
CA PRO A 351 -7.77 -20.96 -7.89
C PRO A 351 -6.80 -19.83 -7.49
N ILE A 352 -5.57 -19.95 -7.99
CA ILE A 352 -4.49 -18.96 -7.84
C ILE A 352 -4.20 -18.35 -9.23
N TYR A 353 -3.95 -17.04 -9.28
CA TYR A 353 -3.48 -16.35 -10.48
C TYR A 353 -2.09 -15.74 -10.25
N GLN A 354 -1.12 -16.17 -11.06
CA GLN A 354 0.27 -15.69 -10.99
C GLN A 354 1.00 -15.92 -12.33
N ASP A 355 0.85 -15.00 -13.28
CA ASP A 355 1.67 -14.96 -14.51
C ASP A 355 2.87 -14.00 -14.40
N GLY A 356 3.04 -13.41 -13.22
CA GLY A 356 4.17 -12.58 -12.82
C GLY A 356 4.09 -12.32 -11.32
N GLY A 357 4.28 -11.08 -10.89
CA GLY A 357 4.00 -10.65 -9.53
C GLY A 357 5.09 -10.94 -8.49
N TYR A 358 6.24 -11.50 -8.90
CA TYR A 358 7.42 -11.72 -8.06
C TYR A 358 8.47 -10.59 -8.15
N TYR A 359 8.13 -9.47 -8.80
CA TYR A 359 8.96 -8.27 -8.93
C TYR A 359 8.06 -7.03 -9.09
N SER A 360 8.55 -5.85 -8.66
CA SER A 360 7.75 -4.63 -8.60
C SER A 360 7.27 -4.12 -9.96
N ASP A 361 8.11 -4.21 -10.99
CA ASP A 361 7.84 -3.60 -12.30
C ASP A 361 6.63 -4.23 -12.99
N TYR A 362 6.31 -5.48 -12.66
CA TYR A 362 5.08 -6.14 -13.10
C TYR A 362 3.84 -5.31 -12.76
N PHE A 363 3.81 -4.70 -11.57
CA PHE A 363 2.69 -3.91 -11.07
C PHE A 363 2.72 -2.44 -11.55
N SER A 364 3.79 -2.01 -12.25
CA SER A 364 3.97 -0.62 -12.67
C SER A 364 3.14 -0.25 -13.91
N TYR A 365 2.79 -1.24 -14.75
CA TYR A 365 1.99 -0.99 -15.94
C TYR A 365 0.54 -0.72 -15.56
N ALA A 366 0.02 0.43 -16.02
CA ALA A 366 -1.33 0.86 -15.66
C ALA A 366 -2.41 -0.16 -16.08
N GLY A 367 -2.27 -0.84 -17.21
CA GLY A 367 -3.27 -1.82 -17.66
C GLY A 367 -3.22 -3.18 -16.94
N GLN A 368 -2.19 -3.47 -16.15
CA GLN A 368 -1.88 -4.85 -15.71
C GLN A 368 -3.02 -5.50 -14.93
N GLY A 369 -3.66 -4.78 -14.00
CA GLY A 369 -4.77 -5.33 -13.21
C GLY A 369 -6.01 -5.67 -14.03
N ASN A 370 -6.26 -4.98 -15.15
CA ASN A 370 -7.35 -5.32 -16.06
C ASN A 370 -7.03 -6.58 -16.85
N ILE A 371 -5.80 -6.69 -17.37
CA ILE A 371 -5.31 -7.86 -18.10
C ILE A 371 -5.44 -9.10 -17.23
N ASP A 372 -4.90 -9.03 -16.01
CA ASP A 372 -4.90 -10.16 -15.10
C ASP A 372 -6.31 -10.52 -14.62
N GLY A 373 -7.13 -9.51 -14.31
CA GLY A 373 -8.51 -9.72 -13.89
C GLY A 373 -9.34 -10.44 -14.96
N LEU A 374 -9.30 -9.98 -16.22
CA LEU A 374 -10.05 -10.58 -17.32
C LEU A 374 -9.49 -11.96 -17.72
N THR A 375 -8.17 -12.13 -17.70
CA THR A 375 -7.52 -13.42 -17.96
C THR A 375 -7.95 -14.45 -16.92
N ALA A 376 -7.92 -14.08 -15.64
CA ALA A 376 -8.35 -14.95 -14.54
C ALA A 376 -9.84 -15.33 -14.63
N ILE A 377 -10.73 -14.36 -14.90
CA ILE A 377 -12.17 -14.63 -15.10
C ILE A 377 -12.38 -15.63 -16.24
N GLY A 378 -11.71 -15.39 -17.37
CA GLY A 378 -11.78 -16.24 -18.55
C GLY A 378 -11.29 -17.66 -18.31
N ALA A 379 -10.11 -17.80 -17.70
CA ALA A 379 -9.53 -19.09 -17.34
C ALA A 379 -10.42 -19.85 -16.35
N ALA A 380 -10.93 -19.19 -15.31
CA ALA A 380 -11.82 -19.81 -14.34
C ALA A 380 -13.14 -20.29 -14.99
N LYS A 381 -13.73 -19.50 -15.89
CA LYS A 381 -14.91 -19.93 -16.68
C LYS A 381 -14.60 -21.12 -17.58
N ALA A 382 -13.45 -21.14 -18.25
CA ALA A 382 -13.05 -22.23 -19.13
C ALA A 382 -12.77 -23.55 -18.38
N LEU A 383 -12.42 -23.46 -17.10
CA LEU A 383 -12.22 -24.60 -16.21
C LEU A 383 -13.50 -25.03 -15.46
N GLY A 384 -14.60 -24.29 -15.61
CA GLY A 384 -15.89 -24.61 -14.99
C GLY A 384 -15.99 -24.23 -13.51
N PHE A 385 -15.22 -23.26 -13.01
CA PHE A 385 -15.38 -22.81 -11.63
C PHE A 385 -16.80 -22.25 -11.40
N PRO A 386 -17.47 -22.61 -10.29
CA PRO A 386 -18.84 -22.24 -10.04
C PRO A 386 -18.97 -20.77 -9.62
N ARG A 387 -20.21 -20.26 -9.68
CA ARG A 387 -20.55 -18.89 -9.27
C ARG A 387 -20.01 -18.57 -7.87
N GLY A 388 -19.42 -17.38 -7.70
CA GLY A 388 -18.97 -16.90 -6.39
C GLY A 388 -17.60 -17.40 -5.93
N THR A 389 -16.89 -18.20 -6.74
CA THR A 389 -15.51 -18.64 -6.46
C THR A 389 -14.56 -17.47 -6.24
N THR A 390 -13.69 -17.56 -5.24
CA THR A 390 -12.62 -16.59 -4.98
C THR A 390 -11.37 -16.95 -5.79
N ILE A 391 -10.78 -15.99 -6.50
CA ILE A 391 -9.50 -16.15 -7.21
C ILE A 391 -8.41 -15.33 -6.52
N TYR A 392 -7.33 -15.99 -6.10
CA TYR A 392 -6.24 -15.36 -5.34
C TYR A 392 -5.14 -14.82 -6.27
N PHE A 393 -5.01 -13.50 -6.35
CA PHE A 393 -3.99 -12.81 -7.16
C PHE A 393 -2.70 -12.62 -6.37
N ALA A 394 -1.57 -13.05 -6.94
CA ALA A 394 -0.29 -13.10 -6.23
C ALA A 394 0.49 -11.77 -6.24
N VAL A 395 0.95 -11.36 -5.06
CA VAL A 395 2.00 -10.38 -4.81
C VAL A 395 3.13 -11.09 -4.05
N ASP A 396 4.06 -11.65 -4.81
CA ASP A 396 5.02 -12.66 -4.33
C ASP A 396 6.44 -12.09 -4.23
N PHE A 397 6.58 -10.93 -3.59
CA PHE A 397 7.86 -10.29 -3.33
C PHE A 397 7.82 -9.44 -2.06
N ASP A 398 8.99 -9.00 -1.58
CA ASP A 398 9.07 -8.10 -0.43
C ASP A 398 8.67 -6.66 -0.81
N ALA A 399 7.36 -6.40 -0.84
CA ALA A 399 6.81 -5.09 -1.11
C ALA A 399 6.91 -4.19 0.14
N TYR A 400 7.70 -3.12 0.03
CA TYR A 400 7.71 -2.06 1.04
C TYR A 400 6.43 -1.23 1.01
N GLU A 401 6.10 -0.58 2.11
CA GLU A 401 4.85 0.17 2.25
C GLU A 401 4.60 1.17 1.12
N PHE A 402 5.63 1.92 0.69
CA PHE A 402 5.52 2.86 -0.42
C PHE A 402 5.23 2.18 -1.77
N GLN A 403 5.69 0.94 -1.97
CA GLN A 403 5.38 0.15 -3.17
C GLN A 403 3.97 -0.41 -3.10
N ILE A 404 3.50 -0.79 -1.90
CA ILE A 404 2.10 -1.20 -1.71
C ILE A 404 1.18 -0.05 -2.14
N ASP A 405 1.43 1.16 -1.64
CA ASP A 405 0.59 2.32 -1.93
C ASP A 405 0.67 2.75 -3.41
N LYS A 406 1.87 2.74 -4.01
CA LYS A 406 2.09 3.24 -5.38
C LYS A 406 1.83 2.21 -6.49
N LEU A 407 1.98 0.92 -6.21
CA LEU A 407 1.95 -0.13 -7.24
C LEU A 407 0.83 -1.15 -6.98
N ILE A 408 0.74 -1.67 -5.75
CA ILE A 408 -0.15 -2.80 -5.46
C ILE A 408 -1.62 -2.36 -5.31
N LEU A 409 -1.89 -1.29 -4.56
CA LEU A 409 -3.27 -0.78 -4.42
C LEU A 409 -3.87 -0.38 -5.78
N PRO A 410 -3.17 0.39 -6.65
CA PRO A 410 -3.68 0.68 -8.00
C PRO A 410 -3.90 -0.58 -8.86
N TYR A 411 -3.02 -1.57 -8.76
CA TYR A 411 -3.19 -2.85 -9.45
C TYR A 411 -4.47 -3.58 -9.02
N PHE A 412 -4.69 -3.74 -7.71
CA PHE A 412 -5.90 -4.40 -7.19
C PHE A 412 -7.19 -3.62 -7.43
N LYS A 413 -7.13 -2.28 -7.43
CA LYS A 413 -8.26 -1.44 -7.84
C LYS A 413 -8.75 -1.78 -9.25
N ARG A 414 -7.82 -2.04 -10.18
CA ARG A 414 -8.15 -2.43 -11.57
C ARG A 414 -8.65 -3.87 -11.68
N ILE A 415 -8.10 -4.80 -10.91
CA ILE A 415 -8.68 -6.16 -10.79
C ILE A 415 -10.14 -6.07 -10.32
N LYS A 416 -10.40 -5.27 -9.28
CA LYS A 416 -11.75 -5.07 -8.73
C LYS A 416 -12.71 -4.52 -9.79
N ALA A 417 -12.27 -3.55 -10.59
CA ALA A 417 -13.04 -3.02 -11.71
C ALA A 417 -13.33 -4.09 -12.78
N ALA A 418 -12.35 -4.91 -13.15
CA ALA A 418 -12.56 -6.03 -14.08
C ALA A 418 -13.59 -7.04 -13.53
N PHE A 419 -13.54 -7.34 -12.23
CA PHE A 419 -14.46 -8.25 -11.55
C PHE A 419 -15.87 -7.68 -11.41
N ASN A 420 -16.06 -6.36 -11.48
CA ASN A 420 -17.37 -5.73 -11.49
C ASN A 420 -17.93 -5.54 -12.90
N SER A 421 -17.20 -5.95 -13.95
CA SER A 421 -17.67 -5.88 -15.34
C SER A 421 -18.60 -7.02 -15.73
N ALA A 422 -19.28 -6.88 -16.88
CA ALA A 422 -20.17 -7.91 -17.42
C ALA A 422 -19.46 -9.25 -17.76
N GLU A 423 -18.14 -9.25 -17.95
CA GLU A 423 -17.36 -10.47 -18.22
C GLU A 423 -17.38 -11.45 -17.05
N ASN A 424 -17.48 -10.92 -15.83
CA ASN A 424 -17.62 -11.70 -14.60
C ASN A 424 -19.07 -12.17 -14.36
N SER A 425 -19.67 -12.81 -15.35
CA SER A 425 -21.06 -13.33 -15.25
C SER A 425 -21.26 -14.39 -14.15
N LYS A 426 -20.16 -15.00 -13.68
CA LYS A 426 -20.13 -15.95 -12.56
C LYS A 426 -19.97 -15.26 -11.20
N ALA A 427 -19.92 -13.93 -11.13
CA ALA A 427 -19.77 -13.19 -9.88
C ALA A 427 -18.61 -13.73 -9.01
N TYR A 428 -17.48 -14.07 -9.64
CA TYR A 428 -16.27 -14.45 -8.93
C TYR A 428 -15.82 -13.32 -8.01
N LYS A 429 -15.07 -13.68 -6.96
CA LYS A 429 -14.56 -12.75 -5.96
C LYS A 429 -13.06 -12.60 -6.09
N VAL A 430 -12.55 -11.41 -5.80
CA VAL A 430 -11.11 -11.15 -5.74
C VAL A 430 -10.59 -11.64 -4.40
N GLY A 431 -9.53 -12.44 -4.41
CA GLY A 431 -8.68 -12.77 -3.27
C GLY A 431 -7.25 -12.26 -3.53
N ILE A 432 -6.45 -12.15 -2.48
CA ILE A 432 -5.04 -11.77 -2.59
C ILE A 432 -4.15 -12.86 -2.00
N TYR A 433 -3.07 -13.19 -2.70
CA TYR A 433 -1.92 -13.88 -2.12
C TYR A 433 -0.77 -12.89 -1.87
N GLY A 434 -0.17 -12.91 -0.67
CA GLY A 434 1.01 -12.09 -0.38
C GLY A 434 1.33 -11.89 1.11
N PRO A 435 2.33 -11.06 1.44
CA PRO A 435 2.72 -10.77 2.82
C PRO A 435 1.57 -10.18 3.66
N ARG A 436 1.61 -10.34 4.98
CA ARG A 436 0.53 -9.92 5.91
C ARG A 436 0.12 -8.45 5.73
N LEU A 437 1.09 -7.52 5.63
CA LEU A 437 0.81 -6.09 5.42
C LEU A 437 0.13 -5.84 4.07
N VAL A 438 0.62 -6.48 3.00
CA VAL A 438 0.06 -6.32 1.65
C VAL A 438 -1.40 -6.80 1.63
N CYS A 439 -1.65 -8.00 2.17
CA CYS A 439 -2.98 -8.56 2.31
C CYS A 439 -3.91 -7.65 3.12
N SER A 440 -3.41 -7.10 4.24
CA SER A 440 -4.17 -6.19 5.10
C SER A 440 -4.56 -4.91 4.36
N LYS A 441 -3.60 -4.22 3.72
CA LYS A 441 -3.86 -2.96 3.00
C LYS A 441 -4.83 -3.15 1.82
N VAL A 442 -4.66 -4.21 1.04
CA VAL A 442 -5.57 -4.50 -0.09
C VAL A 442 -6.98 -4.84 0.39
N THR A 443 -7.11 -5.52 1.52
CA THR A 443 -8.41 -5.82 2.15
C THR A 443 -9.05 -4.56 2.74
N GLU A 444 -8.29 -3.74 3.46
CA GLU A 444 -8.75 -2.48 4.06
C GLU A 444 -9.21 -1.47 2.99
N ALA A 445 -8.59 -1.49 1.81
CA ALA A 445 -9.03 -0.74 0.63
C ALA A 445 -10.31 -1.31 -0.04
N GLY A 446 -10.83 -2.46 0.42
CA GLY A 446 -12.05 -3.08 -0.11
C GLY A 446 -11.85 -3.86 -1.41
N TYR A 447 -10.61 -4.14 -1.83
CA TYR A 447 -10.33 -4.76 -3.12
C TYR A 447 -10.30 -6.30 -3.08
N ALA A 448 -10.10 -6.92 -1.91
CA ALA A 448 -10.08 -8.38 -1.75
C ALA A 448 -11.07 -8.88 -0.69
N SER A 449 -11.74 -10.00 -0.99
CA SER A 449 -12.68 -10.68 -0.09
C SER A 449 -11.96 -11.55 0.95
N TYR A 450 -10.92 -12.27 0.52
CA TYR A 450 -10.11 -13.15 1.37
C TYR A 450 -8.62 -13.00 1.08
N SER A 451 -7.80 -13.39 2.06
CA SER A 451 -6.34 -13.42 1.92
C SER A 451 -5.81 -14.84 1.98
N PHE A 452 -4.85 -15.14 1.10
CA PHE A 452 -3.96 -16.27 1.15
C PHE A 452 -2.58 -15.75 1.57
N VAL A 453 -2.15 -16.03 2.79
CA VAL A 453 -1.03 -15.30 3.39
C VAL A 453 0.30 -16.01 3.11
N ALA A 454 1.31 -15.27 2.67
CA ALA A 454 2.64 -15.79 2.35
C ALA A 454 3.58 -15.81 3.59
N ASP A 455 3.19 -16.50 4.67
CA ASP A 455 3.92 -16.45 5.95
C ASP A 455 5.25 -17.21 5.93
N MET A 456 5.46 -18.13 5.00
CA MET A 456 6.73 -18.87 4.86
C MET A 456 7.93 -17.95 4.61
N SER A 457 7.70 -16.78 3.99
CA SER A 457 8.69 -15.76 3.69
C SER A 457 8.99 -14.88 4.92
N THR A 458 9.66 -15.46 5.92
CA THR A 458 9.95 -14.80 7.22
C THR A 458 10.85 -13.56 7.12
N GLY A 459 11.54 -13.38 6.00
CA GLY A 459 12.41 -12.23 5.76
C GLY A 459 11.68 -10.99 5.23
N PHE A 460 10.49 -11.19 4.65
CA PHE A 460 9.73 -10.11 4.02
C PHE A 460 9.26 -9.10 5.06
N SER A 461 9.48 -7.83 4.76
CA SER A 461 9.12 -6.68 5.57
C SER A 461 7.64 -6.66 5.91
N GLY A 462 6.78 -7.04 4.96
CA GLY A 462 5.33 -7.17 5.18
C GLY A 462 4.89 -8.27 6.16
N ASN A 463 5.79 -9.17 6.58
CA ASN A 463 5.53 -10.23 7.57
C ASN A 463 6.10 -9.94 8.96
N LEU A 464 6.85 -8.84 9.12
CA LEU A 464 7.61 -8.54 10.33
C LEU A 464 6.93 -7.46 11.16
N GLY A 465 6.22 -7.90 12.19
CA GLY A 465 5.50 -7.00 13.10
C GLY A 465 4.01 -6.81 12.77
N TYR A 466 3.53 -7.46 11.70
CA TYR A 466 2.13 -7.41 11.31
C TYR A 466 1.40 -8.70 11.73
N PRO A 467 0.19 -8.60 12.33
CA PRO A 467 -0.64 -9.76 12.59
C PRO A 467 -1.18 -10.33 11.28
N ILE A 468 -1.66 -11.58 11.31
CA ILE A 468 -2.34 -12.17 10.17
C ILE A 468 -3.63 -11.38 9.87
N PRO A 469 -3.94 -11.06 8.59
CA PRO A 469 -5.13 -10.28 8.23
C PRO A 469 -6.42 -10.99 8.64
N ARG A 470 -7.41 -10.24 9.15
CA ARG A 470 -8.64 -10.83 9.70
C ARG A 470 -9.44 -11.66 8.70
N ASN A 471 -9.32 -11.42 7.40
CA ASN A 471 -10.02 -12.16 6.34
C ASN A 471 -9.19 -13.32 5.75
N TRP A 472 -8.09 -13.74 6.39
CA TRP A 472 -7.27 -14.84 5.90
C TRP A 472 -8.09 -16.14 5.77
N ALA A 473 -7.99 -16.79 4.61
CA ALA A 473 -8.61 -18.07 4.28
C ALA A 473 -7.57 -19.20 4.31
N PHE A 474 -6.40 -18.92 3.73
CA PHE A 474 -5.27 -19.82 3.64
C PHE A 474 -4.01 -19.09 4.13
N ASP A 475 -3.03 -19.84 4.62
CA ASP A 475 -1.78 -19.31 5.18
C ASP A 475 -0.64 -20.27 4.86
N GLN A 476 0.19 -19.93 3.88
CA GLN A 476 1.32 -20.73 3.40
C GLN A 476 2.51 -20.59 4.35
N PHE A 477 2.99 -21.70 4.90
CA PHE A 477 4.00 -21.65 5.97
C PHE A 477 5.18 -22.59 5.80
N HIS A 478 5.15 -23.56 4.88
CA HIS A 478 6.27 -24.49 4.70
C HIS A 478 6.26 -25.20 3.36
N GLU A 479 7.31 -25.00 2.56
CA GLU A 479 7.62 -25.81 1.37
C GLU A 479 8.40 -27.08 1.76
N PHE A 480 8.04 -28.21 1.16
CA PHE A 480 8.77 -29.46 1.26
C PHE A 480 8.56 -30.34 0.02
N THR A 481 9.32 -31.44 -0.09
CA THR A 481 9.06 -32.46 -1.11
C THR A 481 8.01 -33.43 -0.59
N PHE A 482 6.83 -33.48 -1.24
CA PHE A 482 5.81 -34.46 -0.93
C PHE A 482 6.13 -35.80 -1.58
N HIS A 483 6.24 -36.84 -0.76
CA HIS A 483 6.57 -38.19 -1.18
C HIS A 483 5.34 -38.89 -1.77
N SER A 484 5.21 -38.80 -3.09
CA SER A 484 4.28 -39.55 -3.94
C SER A 484 5.08 -40.23 -5.04
N SER A 485 4.43 -40.91 -5.99
CA SER A 485 5.06 -41.45 -7.20
C SER A 485 4.49 -40.78 -8.46
N PRO A 486 5.19 -39.80 -9.07
CA PRO A 486 6.46 -39.20 -8.62
C PRO A 486 6.27 -38.24 -7.44
N ALA A 487 7.37 -37.99 -6.71
CA ALA A 487 7.44 -36.97 -5.67
C ALA A 487 7.48 -35.57 -6.30
N PHE A 488 7.02 -34.56 -5.56
CA PHE A 488 6.94 -33.20 -6.09
C PHE A 488 7.01 -32.14 -4.97
N PRO A 489 7.44 -30.90 -5.27
CA PRO A 489 7.36 -29.79 -4.33
C PRO A 489 5.90 -29.47 -3.97
N LEU A 490 5.63 -29.30 -2.68
CA LEU A 490 4.33 -29.00 -2.12
C LEU A 490 4.49 -28.00 -0.99
N ASP A 491 3.60 -27.02 -0.96
CA ASP A 491 3.51 -26.05 0.12
C ASP A 491 2.40 -26.45 1.09
N LYS A 492 2.68 -26.34 2.40
CA LYS A 492 1.69 -26.51 3.45
C LYS A 492 0.95 -25.21 3.71
N ASP A 493 -0.38 -25.29 3.66
CA ASP A 493 -1.27 -24.17 4.00
C ASP A 493 -2.15 -24.49 5.21
N ALA A 494 -2.17 -23.58 6.17
CA ALA A 494 -3.21 -23.59 7.19
C ALA A 494 -4.53 -23.11 6.58
N TYR A 495 -5.65 -23.57 7.15
CA TYR A 495 -6.98 -23.31 6.64
C TYR A 495 -7.86 -22.74 7.74
N SER A 496 -8.37 -21.52 7.55
CA SER A 496 -9.18 -20.83 8.56
C SER A 496 -10.65 -21.26 8.58
N GLY A 497 -11.11 -21.97 7.54
CA GLY A 497 -12.51 -22.31 7.37
C GLY A 497 -13.35 -21.29 6.61
N ARG A 498 -12.80 -20.12 6.23
CA ARG A 498 -13.56 -19.03 5.61
C ARG A 498 -13.94 -19.29 4.15
N ASP A 499 -12.97 -19.63 3.32
CA ASP A 499 -13.22 -19.99 1.92
C ASP A 499 -13.43 -21.50 1.82
N LYS A 500 -14.57 -21.97 1.29
CA LYS A 500 -14.83 -23.41 1.14
C LYS A 500 -14.17 -24.01 -0.10
N ALA A 501 -13.58 -23.17 -0.95
CA ALA A 501 -13.10 -23.55 -2.27
C ALA A 501 -14.22 -24.28 -3.05
N THR A 502 -13.88 -25.11 -4.03
CA THR A 502 -14.92 -25.93 -4.70
C THR A 502 -14.45 -27.35 -5.01
N LYS A 503 -15.37 -28.30 -4.91
CA LYS A 503 -15.23 -29.66 -5.44
C LYS A 503 -16.25 -29.97 -6.55
N THR A 504 -17.05 -28.98 -6.93
CA THR A 504 -18.09 -29.08 -7.95
C THR A 504 -17.80 -28.05 -9.04
N PHE A 505 -17.78 -28.51 -10.28
CA PHE A 505 -17.47 -27.70 -11.45
C PHE A 505 -18.63 -27.75 -12.43
N ASP A 506 -18.90 -26.62 -13.05
CA ASP A 506 -19.87 -26.50 -14.13
C ASP A 506 -19.37 -27.26 -15.36
N LYS A 507 -20.28 -27.88 -16.09
CA LYS A 507 -19.96 -28.49 -17.38
C LYS A 507 -19.60 -27.36 -18.38
N VAL A 508 -18.46 -27.50 -19.01
CA VAL A 508 -17.92 -26.54 -19.98
C VAL A 508 -17.52 -27.25 -21.27
N PRO A 509 -17.71 -26.61 -22.44
CA PRO A 509 -17.19 -27.13 -23.70
C PRO A 509 -15.67 -27.26 -23.66
N TYR A 510 -15.14 -28.32 -24.28
CA TYR A 510 -13.70 -28.44 -24.46
C TYR A 510 -13.18 -27.30 -25.35
N LYS A 511 -12.06 -26.69 -24.95
CA LYS A 511 -11.31 -25.72 -25.75
C LYS A 511 -9.89 -26.24 -25.95
N SER A 512 -9.43 -26.24 -27.21
CA SER A 512 -8.04 -26.53 -27.52
C SER A 512 -7.12 -25.42 -27.01
N ALA A 513 -5.83 -25.71 -26.85
CA ALA A 513 -4.83 -24.70 -26.49
C ALA A 513 -4.86 -23.50 -27.44
N HIS A 514 -5.00 -23.76 -28.75
CA HIS A 514 -5.11 -22.71 -29.77
C HIS A 514 -6.36 -21.84 -29.59
N SER A 515 -7.51 -22.43 -29.25
CA SER A 515 -8.73 -21.65 -28.96
C SER A 515 -8.58 -20.79 -27.70
N LEU A 516 -7.89 -21.29 -26.67
CA LEU A 516 -7.62 -20.52 -25.45
C LEU A 516 -6.66 -19.35 -25.70
N GLU A 517 -5.65 -19.56 -26.55
CA GLU A 517 -4.72 -18.50 -26.97
C GLU A 517 -5.45 -17.39 -27.73
N TYR A 518 -6.33 -17.76 -28.66
CA TYR A 518 -7.17 -16.81 -29.39
C TYR A 518 -8.09 -16.02 -28.44
N ASP A 519 -8.78 -16.70 -27.51
CA ASP A 519 -9.60 -16.04 -26.48
C ASP A 519 -8.77 -15.04 -25.64
N ASN A 520 -7.53 -15.39 -25.30
CA ASN A 520 -6.64 -14.53 -24.52
C ASN A 520 -6.27 -13.26 -25.29
N ALA A 521 -6.06 -13.34 -26.60
CA ALA A 521 -5.80 -12.17 -27.43
C ALA A 521 -6.98 -11.17 -27.40
N PHE A 522 -8.22 -11.66 -27.46
CA PHE A 522 -9.42 -10.81 -27.31
C PHE A 522 -9.52 -10.18 -25.92
N ARG A 523 -9.14 -10.92 -24.86
CA ARG A 523 -9.14 -10.38 -23.49
C ARG A 523 -8.12 -9.26 -23.30
N LEU A 524 -6.97 -9.34 -23.97
CA LEU A 524 -5.99 -8.26 -23.97
C LEU A 524 -6.53 -6.98 -24.61
N ILE A 525 -7.28 -7.12 -25.70
CA ILE A 525 -7.98 -6.01 -26.34
C ILE A 525 -9.02 -5.42 -25.37
N ASP A 526 -9.90 -6.24 -24.80
CA ASP A 526 -10.92 -5.77 -23.84
C ASP A 526 -10.28 -5.12 -22.60
N ALA A 527 -9.17 -5.67 -22.11
CA ALA A 527 -8.39 -5.07 -21.03
C ALA A 527 -7.84 -3.69 -21.41
N ALA A 528 -7.30 -3.54 -22.62
CA ALA A 528 -6.80 -2.26 -23.13
C ALA A 528 -7.93 -1.24 -23.27
N LYS A 529 -9.10 -1.65 -23.79
CA LYS A 529 -10.29 -0.81 -23.89
C LYS A 529 -10.74 -0.30 -22.52
N LYS A 530 -10.85 -1.19 -21.53
CA LYS A 530 -11.24 -0.81 -20.16
C LYS A 530 -10.17 0.05 -19.48
N ALA A 531 -8.89 -0.26 -19.66
CA ALA A 531 -7.80 0.56 -19.13
C ALA A 531 -7.86 1.99 -19.69
N PHE A 532 -8.21 2.14 -20.97
CA PHE A 532 -8.42 3.45 -21.58
C PHE A 532 -9.59 4.21 -20.93
N VAL A 533 -10.76 3.57 -20.77
CA VAL A 533 -11.91 4.18 -20.06
C VAL A 533 -11.50 4.66 -18.67
N GLN A 534 -10.78 3.82 -17.92
CA GLN A 534 -10.31 4.17 -16.57
C GLN A 534 -9.34 5.35 -16.59
N ALA A 535 -8.40 5.37 -17.54
CA ALA A 535 -7.43 6.45 -17.70
C ALA A 535 -8.10 7.81 -18.00
N VAL A 536 -9.27 7.81 -18.64
CA VAL A 536 -10.09 9.02 -18.86
C VAL A 536 -10.76 9.50 -17.57
N LEU A 537 -11.29 8.58 -16.76
CA LEU A 537 -12.09 8.93 -15.57
C LEU A 537 -11.25 9.23 -14.32
N GLU A 538 -10.08 8.59 -14.17
CA GLU A 538 -9.25 8.66 -12.97
C GLU A 538 -8.80 10.09 -12.64
N PRO A 539 -8.31 10.91 -13.60
CA PRO A 539 -7.96 12.32 -13.36
C PRO A 539 -9.14 13.22 -12.95
N LEU A 540 -10.37 12.76 -13.16
CA LEU A 540 -11.60 13.45 -12.80
C LEU A 540 -12.20 12.95 -11.48
N ASN A 541 -11.54 11.99 -10.80
CA ASN A 541 -12.06 11.27 -9.65
C ASN A 541 -13.39 10.55 -9.93
N LEU A 542 -13.69 10.22 -11.20
CA LEU A 542 -14.94 9.55 -11.59
C LEU A 542 -14.81 8.01 -11.69
N PHE A 543 -13.58 7.51 -11.55
CA PHE A 543 -13.31 6.08 -11.67
C PHE A 543 -13.90 5.27 -10.51
N GLU A 544 -13.94 5.82 -9.29
CA GLU A 544 -14.47 5.10 -8.12
C GLU A 544 -15.95 4.76 -8.29
N GLN A 545 -16.75 5.67 -8.84
CA GLN A 545 -18.17 5.46 -9.12
C GLN A 545 -18.36 4.35 -10.15
N LEU A 546 -17.58 4.36 -11.23
CA LEU A 546 -17.59 3.29 -12.23
C LEU A 546 -17.23 1.94 -11.59
N SER A 547 -16.31 1.92 -10.63
CA SER A 547 -15.92 0.69 -9.93
C SER A 547 -17.06 0.07 -9.12
N THR A 548 -18.12 0.81 -8.79
CA THR A 548 -19.25 0.31 -7.98
C THR A 548 -20.45 -0.16 -8.80
N ILE A 549 -20.44 0.06 -10.12
CA ILE A 549 -21.59 -0.17 -11.00
C ILE A 549 -21.24 -1.24 -12.05
N HIS A 550 -22.18 -2.13 -12.34
CA HIS A 550 -22.08 -3.02 -13.50
C HIS A 550 -22.35 -2.23 -14.79
N TRP A 551 -21.38 -2.18 -15.70
CA TRP A 551 -21.48 -1.40 -16.94
C TRP A 551 -21.07 -2.20 -18.18
N ARG A 552 -21.50 -1.70 -19.36
CA ARG A 552 -21.18 -2.24 -20.69
C ARG A 552 -20.86 -1.08 -21.65
N PHE A 553 -20.12 -1.39 -22.71
CA PHE A 553 -19.95 -0.44 -23.82
C PHE A 553 -21.31 -0.12 -24.47
N ASP A 554 -21.39 1.04 -25.11
CA ASP A 554 -22.55 1.56 -25.85
C ASP A 554 -23.81 1.77 -24.98
N GLN A 555 -23.61 2.00 -23.68
CA GLN A 555 -24.68 2.35 -22.74
C GLN A 555 -24.37 3.67 -22.02
N LYS A 556 -25.41 4.48 -21.77
CA LYS A 556 -25.33 5.65 -20.90
C LYS A 556 -25.22 5.20 -19.44
N ILE A 557 -24.08 5.47 -18.82
CA ILE A 557 -23.77 5.09 -17.44
C ILE A 557 -23.86 6.35 -16.57
N PRO A 558 -24.80 6.44 -15.62
CA PRO A 558 -24.84 7.53 -14.67
C PRO A 558 -23.64 7.40 -13.72
N LEU A 559 -22.87 8.48 -13.57
CA LEU A 559 -21.70 8.51 -12.69
C LEU A 559 -21.99 9.31 -11.42
N ASN A 560 -22.72 10.43 -11.55
CA ASN A 560 -23.04 11.28 -10.41
C ASN A 560 -24.27 12.14 -10.69
N THR A 561 -25.00 12.49 -9.64
CA THR A 561 -26.03 13.53 -9.68
C THR A 561 -25.82 14.47 -8.51
N PHE A 562 -25.68 15.75 -8.81
CA PHE A 562 -25.66 16.82 -7.83
C PHE A 562 -26.98 17.59 -7.89
N ASN A 563 -27.59 17.81 -6.72
CA ASN A 563 -28.77 18.64 -6.56
C ASN A 563 -28.41 19.79 -5.60
N GLY A 564 -28.19 20.98 -6.16
CA GLY A 564 -28.07 22.23 -5.42
C GLY A 564 -29.43 22.92 -5.29
N ARG A 565 -29.45 24.09 -4.67
CA ARG A 565 -30.65 24.90 -4.49
C ARG A 565 -31.24 25.31 -5.83
N ASP A 566 -30.44 25.90 -6.71
CA ASP A 566 -30.90 26.49 -7.98
C ASP A 566 -30.34 25.77 -9.22
N VAL A 567 -29.63 24.65 -9.04
CA VAL A 567 -28.97 23.91 -10.12
C VAL A 567 -28.94 22.41 -9.87
N THR A 568 -29.17 21.63 -10.92
CA THR A 568 -28.94 20.19 -10.97
C THR A 568 -27.87 19.88 -11.99
N ILE A 569 -26.92 19.02 -11.64
CA ILE A 569 -25.87 18.53 -12.54
C ILE A 569 -25.92 17.01 -12.58
N VAL A 570 -26.20 16.43 -13.74
CA VAL A 570 -26.12 14.99 -13.98
C VAL A 570 -24.87 14.70 -14.80
N THR A 571 -23.96 13.92 -14.23
CA THR A 571 -22.77 13.43 -14.92
C THR A 571 -23.01 11.99 -15.37
N SER A 572 -22.81 11.75 -16.66
CA SER A 572 -22.89 10.42 -17.24
C SER A 572 -21.76 10.18 -18.23
N MET A 573 -21.52 8.92 -18.57
CA MET A 573 -20.58 8.56 -19.64
C MET A 573 -21.21 7.59 -20.62
N VAL A 574 -20.73 7.62 -21.85
CA VAL A 574 -20.88 6.53 -22.83
C VAL A 574 -19.47 6.15 -23.29
N ALA A 575 -19.13 4.87 -23.21
CA ALA A 575 -17.93 4.33 -23.84
C ALA A 575 -18.34 3.47 -25.02
N SER A 576 -17.87 3.79 -26.22
CA SER A 576 -18.20 3.11 -27.47
C SER A 576 -16.98 2.52 -28.14
N VAL A 577 -17.15 1.40 -28.84
CA VAL A 577 -16.10 0.73 -29.59
C VAL A 577 -16.29 1.01 -31.08
N GLY A 578 -15.30 1.61 -31.72
CA GLY A 578 -15.24 1.82 -33.18
C GLY A 578 -14.28 0.85 -33.86
N ILE A 579 -14.59 0.47 -35.10
CA ILE A 579 -13.72 -0.35 -35.97
C ILE A 579 -13.25 0.51 -37.15
N GLY A 580 -11.96 0.47 -37.46
CA GLY A 580 -11.36 1.22 -38.57
C GLY A 580 -10.98 2.67 -38.22
N THR A 581 -10.79 3.52 -39.23
CA THR A 581 -10.26 4.89 -39.03
C THR A 581 -11.27 5.83 -38.37
N THR A 582 -10.85 6.54 -37.33
CA THR A 582 -11.67 7.58 -36.68
C THR A 582 -11.95 8.74 -37.63
N SER A 583 -13.20 9.23 -37.69
CA SER A 583 -13.55 10.44 -38.43
C SER A 583 -12.77 11.65 -37.91
N SER A 584 -12.23 12.47 -38.82
CA SER A 584 -11.49 13.69 -38.45
C SER A 584 -12.41 14.73 -37.82
N ASN A 585 -12.19 15.04 -36.54
CA ASN A 585 -12.79 16.20 -35.88
C ASN A 585 -11.76 17.35 -35.90
N PRO A 586 -11.95 18.42 -36.69
CA PRO A 586 -10.99 19.52 -36.80
C PRO A 586 -10.80 20.28 -35.47
N ASN A 587 -11.71 20.12 -34.51
CA ASN A 587 -11.63 20.73 -33.18
C ASN A 587 -11.02 19.79 -32.12
N ALA A 588 -10.57 18.60 -32.50
CA ALA A 588 -9.95 17.66 -31.57
C ALA A 588 -8.46 17.98 -31.36
N ILE A 589 -8.02 17.88 -30.11
CA ILE A 589 -6.63 18.02 -29.70
C ILE A 589 -5.97 16.65 -29.82
N ASP A 590 -4.98 16.54 -30.70
CA ASP A 590 -4.15 15.35 -30.83
C ASP A 590 -3.13 15.27 -29.68
N ILE A 591 -3.16 14.16 -28.94
CA ILE A 591 -2.37 13.97 -27.72
C ILE A 591 -1.05 13.29 -28.09
N LYS A 592 0.06 13.98 -27.84
CA LYS A 592 1.41 13.48 -28.05
C LYS A 592 2.23 13.58 -26.78
N VAL A 593 3.02 12.54 -26.50
CA VAL A 593 3.94 12.45 -25.36
C VAL A 593 5.40 12.39 -25.83
N ASN A 594 6.31 12.85 -24.99
CA ASN A 594 7.76 12.69 -25.14
C ASN A 594 8.18 11.27 -24.71
N ASN A 595 9.45 10.94 -24.93
CA ASN A 595 10.02 9.63 -24.54
C ASN A 595 9.96 9.35 -23.03
N ASP A 596 9.91 10.39 -22.19
CA ASP A 596 9.75 10.28 -20.74
C ASP A 596 8.28 10.10 -20.30
N GLY A 597 7.35 10.06 -21.26
CA GLY A 597 5.91 9.93 -21.03
C GLY A 597 5.18 11.23 -20.68
N THR A 598 5.88 12.37 -20.61
CA THR A 598 5.26 13.68 -20.39
C THR A 598 4.63 14.23 -21.67
N LEU A 599 3.62 15.09 -21.57
CA LEU A 599 3.02 15.71 -22.75
C LEU A 599 4.04 16.55 -23.55
N THR A 600 3.90 16.60 -24.87
CA THR A 600 4.71 17.51 -25.70
C THR A 600 4.34 18.97 -25.44
N ALA A 601 5.26 19.90 -25.75
CA ALA A 601 4.94 21.32 -25.70
C ALA A 601 3.78 21.69 -26.65
N GLY A 602 3.72 21.07 -27.84
CA GLY A 602 2.63 21.27 -28.80
C GLY A 602 1.26 20.88 -28.25
N THR A 603 1.15 19.70 -27.61
CA THR A 603 -0.10 19.28 -26.96
C THR A 603 -0.47 20.22 -25.81
N ARG A 604 0.48 20.64 -24.97
CA ARG A 604 0.20 21.63 -23.89
C ARG A 604 -0.30 22.96 -24.44
N SER A 605 0.31 23.47 -25.50
CA SER A 605 -0.14 24.71 -26.16
C SER A 605 -1.52 24.56 -26.77
N ALA A 606 -1.82 23.43 -27.42
CA ALA A 606 -3.15 23.17 -27.97
C ALA A 606 -4.22 23.08 -26.88
N ILE A 607 -3.94 22.44 -25.75
CA ILE A 607 -4.82 22.42 -24.57
C ILE A 607 -5.00 23.83 -24.01
N SER A 608 -3.92 24.60 -23.87
CA SER A 608 -4.00 25.98 -23.37
C SER A 608 -4.81 26.88 -24.32
N SER A 609 -4.65 26.74 -25.63
CA SER A 609 -5.40 27.51 -26.63
C SER A 609 -6.87 27.10 -26.68
N ALA A 610 -7.16 25.81 -26.58
CA ALA A 610 -8.53 25.33 -26.45
C ALA A 610 -9.14 25.87 -25.14
N SER A 611 -8.42 25.74 -24.02
CA SER A 611 -8.83 26.17 -22.68
C SER A 611 -8.91 27.70 -22.51
N ALA A 612 -8.22 28.48 -23.34
CA ALA A 612 -8.31 29.94 -23.33
C ALA A 612 -9.72 30.44 -23.64
N LYS A 613 -10.49 29.65 -24.40
CA LYS A 613 -11.93 29.89 -24.64
C LYS A 613 -12.78 29.71 -23.37
N PHE A 614 -12.25 29.01 -22.35
CA PHE A 614 -12.94 28.61 -21.11
C PHE A 614 -12.48 29.42 -19.88
N LYS A 615 -11.60 30.42 -20.04
CA LYS A 615 -11.11 31.25 -18.92
C LYS A 615 -12.16 32.26 -18.48
N VAL A 616 -12.85 31.99 -17.37
CA VAL A 616 -13.67 32.98 -16.65
C VAL A 616 -12.77 33.68 -15.62
N LYS A 617 -12.67 35.01 -15.71
CA LYS A 617 -11.63 35.82 -15.04
C LYS A 617 -11.75 35.88 -13.51
N ASP A 618 -12.90 35.50 -12.94
CA ASP A 618 -13.24 35.69 -11.52
C ASP A 618 -13.41 34.39 -10.70
N LEU A 619 -13.16 33.21 -11.28
CA LEU A 619 -13.19 31.94 -10.54
C LEU A 619 -11.80 31.68 -9.93
N GLY A 620 -11.67 31.87 -8.61
CA GLY A 620 -10.41 31.80 -7.87
C GLY A 620 -9.43 30.65 -8.20
N THR A 621 -8.16 30.89 -7.85
CA THR A 621 -6.92 30.20 -8.29
C THR A 621 -6.78 28.68 -8.03
N ASN A 622 -7.82 27.97 -7.57
CA ASN A 622 -7.75 26.54 -7.22
C ASN A 622 -8.55 25.59 -8.15
N LEU A 623 -9.19 26.09 -9.21
CA LEU A 623 -10.08 25.30 -10.07
C LEU A 623 -9.80 25.57 -11.57
N ASP A 624 -8.82 24.87 -12.16
CA ASP A 624 -8.41 25.06 -13.57
C ASP A 624 -8.90 23.93 -14.50
N PHE A 625 -9.81 24.26 -15.42
CA PHE A 625 -10.29 23.35 -16.46
C PHE A 625 -9.15 22.85 -17.37
N SER A 626 -8.19 23.73 -17.69
CA SER A 626 -7.00 23.39 -18.47
C SER A 626 -6.18 22.31 -17.79
N GLN A 627 -6.02 22.40 -16.47
CA GLN A 627 -5.32 21.40 -15.68
C GLN A 627 -6.02 20.03 -15.73
N ARG A 628 -7.35 20.00 -15.75
CA ARG A 628 -8.12 18.74 -15.85
C ARG A 628 -7.99 18.08 -17.22
N ILE A 629 -8.15 18.84 -18.30
CA ILE A 629 -7.91 18.33 -19.66
C ILE A 629 -6.45 17.88 -19.82
N THR A 630 -5.50 18.63 -19.26
CA THR A 630 -4.08 18.25 -19.20
C THR A 630 -3.87 16.93 -18.45
N SER A 631 -4.59 16.72 -17.35
CA SER A 631 -4.49 15.50 -16.56
C SER A 631 -5.09 14.29 -17.27
N ILE A 632 -6.21 14.45 -17.99
CA ILE A 632 -6.76 13.41 -18.89
C ILE A 632 -5.74 13.06 -19.97
N ALA A 633 -5.22 14.07 -20.68
CA ALA A 633 -4.23 13.90 -21.74
C ALA A 633 -2.97 13.15 -21.25
N ALA A 634 -2.45 13.53 -20.08
CA ALA A 634 -1.29 12.89 -19.48
C ALA A 634 -1.57 11.44 -19.06
N SER A 635 -2.80 11.13 -18.66
CA SER A 635 -3.22 9.79 -18.24
C SER A 635 -3.36 8.83 -19.43
N ILE A 636 -3.98 9.26 -20.54
CA ILE A 636 -4.21 8.40 -21.72
C ILE A 636 -2.99 8.24 -22.62
N LYS A 637 -2.04 9.18 -22.59
CA LYS A 637 -0.75 9.16 -23.32
C LYS A 637 -0.83 9.10 -24.85
N GLY A 638 -2.01 9.23 -25.44
CA GLY A 638 -2.22 9.24 -26.88
C GLY A 638 -3.70 9.26 -27.24
N GLY A 639 -4.01 9.50 -28.51
CA GLY A 639 -5.38 9.63 -29.00
C GLY A 639 -5.80 11.09 -29.13
N ASN A 640 -7.10 11.38 -29.08
CA ASN A 640 -7.62 12.73 -29.22
C ASN A 640 -8.60 13.10 -28.11
N ILE A 641 -8.67 14.39 -27.80
CA ILE A 641 -9.65 14.96 -26.87
C ILE A 641 -10.40 16.07 -27.60
N SER A 642 -11.72 16.06 -27.53
CA SER A 642 -12.58 17.14 -28.02
C SER A 642 -13.62 17.49 -26.98
N THR A 643 -14.14 18.71 -27.04
CA THR A 643 -15.21 19.18 -26.17
C THR A 643 -16.35 19.73 -27.01
N SER A 644 -17.58 19.58 -26.53
CA SER A 644 -18.76 20.14 -27.17
C SER A 644 -19.73 20.71 -26.13
N LEU A 645 -20.63 21.54 -26.62
CA LEU A 645 -21.66 22.18 -25.83
C LEU A 645 -22.91 22.33 -26.69
N THR A 646 -24.05 21.98 -26.13
CA THR A 646 -25.37 22.20 -26.72
C THR A 646 -26.33 22.74 -25.67
N SER A 647 -27.22 23.66 -26.06
CA SER A 647 -28.35 24.10 -25.23
C SER A 647 -29.64 23.48 -25.78
N SER A 648 -30.49 22.96 -24.89
CA SER A 648 -31.83 22.45 -25.23
C SER A 648 -32.95 23.38 -24.75
N GLY A 649 -32.60 24.52 -24.15
CA GLY A 649 -33.50 25.53 -23.65
C GLY A 649 -32.77 26.57 -22.78
N PRO A 650 -33.47 27.63 -22.34
CA PRO A 650 -32.83 28.74 -21.61
C PRO A 650 -32.22 28.33 -20.27
N THR A 651 -32.70 27.22 -19.69
CA THR A 651 -32.24 26.70 -18.39
C THR A 651 -31.51 25.35 -18.50
N ASN A 652 -31.33 24.80 -19.72
CA ASN A 652 -30.80 23.46 -19.92
C ASN A 652 -29.60 23.44 -20.88
N PHE A 653 -28.47 22.97 -20.36
CA PHE A 653 -27.21 22.89 -21.09
C PHE A 653 -26.63 21.48 -20.99
N THR A 654 -25.97 21.03 -22.06
CA THR A 654 -25.22 19.77 -22.08
C THR A 654 -23.82 20.05 -22.58
N GLY A 655 -22.83 19.85 -21.71
CA GLY A 655 -21.43 19.84 -22.07
C GLY A 655 -20.93 18.41 -22.27
N SER A 656 -20.00 18.20 -23.19
CA SER A 656 -19.31 16.92 -23.29
C SER A 656 -17.80 17.03 -23.43
N ILE A 657 -17.09 16.04 -22.86
CA ILE A 657 -15.68 15.75 -23.14
C ILE A 657 -15.66 14.40 -23.85
N THR A 658 -15.21 14.38 -25.10
CA THR A 658 -15.07 13.17 -25.90
C THR A 658 -13.61 12.84 -26.11
N VAL A 659 -13.20 11.66 -25.65
CA VAL A 659 -11.82 11.19 -25.69
C VAL A 659 -11.75 9.91 -26.52
N THR A 660 -10.97 9.90 -27.59
CA THR A 660 -10.83 8.73 -28.46
C THR A 660 -9.43 8.15 -28.34
N SER A 661 -9.32 6.83 -28.21
CA SER A 661 -8.04 6.14 -28.06
C SER A 661 -7.25 6.12 -29.37
N PRO A 662 -5.92 5.95 -29.29
CA PRO A 662 -5.18 5.39 -30.42
C PRO A 662 -5.68 3.96 -30.73
N GLU A 663 -5.16 3.34 -31.78
CA GLU A 663 -5.46 1.94 -32.07
C GLU A 663 -5.02 1.06 -30.88
N LEU A 664 -5.97 0.32 -30.30
CA LEU A 664 -5.73 -0.51 -29.11
C LEU A 664 -5.48 -1.99 -29.44
N ALA A 665 -5.66 -2.38 -30.68
CA ALA A 665 -5.46 -3.76 -31.10
C ALA A 665 -3.96 -4.15 -31.02
N PRO A 666 -3.64 -5.36 -30.53
CA PRO A 666 -2.28 -5.89 -30.57
C PRO A 666 -1.73 -5.89 -31.99
N LYS A 667 -0.47 -5.45 -32.15
CA LYS A 667 0.23 -5.51 -33.44
C LYS A 667 0.19 -6.95 -33.99
N GLY A 668 -0.29 -7.10 -35.23
CA GLY A 668 -0.38 -8.39 -35.91
C GLY A 668 -1.70 -9.17 -35.68
N SER A 669 -2.66 -8.62 -34.93
CA SER A 669 -3.98 -9.25 -34.72
C SER A 669 -4.95 -9.14 -35.91
N GLY A 670 -4.65 -8.28 -36.88
CA GLY A 670 -5.54 -7.99 -38.02
C GLY A 670 -6.81 -7.21 -37.66
N LEU A 671 -6.97 -6.80 -36.40
CA LEU A 671 -8.08 -5.99 -35.90
C LEU A 671 -7.62 -4.53 -35.78
N SER A 672 -8.51 -3.57 -36.04
CA SER A 672 -8.27 -2.14 -35.84
C SER A 672 -9.42 -1.57 -35.05
N GLU A 673 -9.23 -1.42 -33.73
CA GLU A 673 -10.28 -1.00 -32.81
C GLU A 673 -9.85 0.21 -31.98
N HIS A 674 -10.79 1.14 -31.81
CA HIS A 674 -10.66 2.33 -30.99
C HIS A 674 -11.78 2.39 -29.95
N VAL A 675 -11.54 3.07 -28.83
CA VAL A 675 -12.55 3.38 -27.83
C VAL A 675 -12.76 4.87 -27.78
N THR A 676 -14.02 5.27 -27.86
CA THR A 676 -14.44 6.66 -27.63
C THR A 676 -15.18 6.73 -26.30
N VAL A 677 -14.71 7.57 -25.40
CA VAL A 677 -15.37 7.88 -24.12
C VAL A 677 -15.94 9.28 -24.20
N THR A 678 -17.26 9.39 -24.17
CA THR A 678 -17.97 10.66 -24.08
C THR A 678 -18.49 10.83 -22.67
N LEU A 679 -17.94 11.79 -21.94
CA LEU A 679 -18.46 12.26 -20.66
C LEU A 679 -19.43 13.40 -20.90
N SER A 680 -20.66 13.25 -20.44
CA SER A 680 -21.72 14.25 -20.59
C SER A 680 -22.08 14.85 -19.22
N TYR A 681 -22.19 16.18 -19.20
CA TYR A 681 -22.62 16.98 -18.05
C TYR A 681 -23.90 17.70 -18.43
N GLU A 682 -25.03 17.18 -17.98
CA GLU A 682 -26.35 17.77 -18.16
C GLU A 682 -26.61 18.71 -16.99
N VAL A 683 -26.75 20.00 -17.27
CA VAL A 683 -26.93 21.06 -16.27
C VAL A 683 -28.31 21.68 -16.47
N THR A 684 -29.12 21.65 -15.41
CA THR A 684 -30.45 22.26 -15.38
C THR A 684 -30.50 23.30 -14.28
N PHE A 685 -30.88 24.52 -14.62
CA PHE A 685 -31.14 25.59 -13.65
C PHE A 685 -32.60 25.58 -13.22
N HIS A 686 -32.82 25.63 -11.91
CA HIS A 686 -34.14 25.71 -11.28
C HIS A 686 -34.24 27.04 -10.54
N PRO A 687 -34.48 28.17 -11.22
CA PRO A 687 -34.61 29.44 -10.55
C PRO A 687 -35.76 29.38 -9.54
N HIS A 688 -35.45 29.30 -8.24
CA HIS A 688 -36.43 29.61 -7.22
C HIS A 688 -36.66 31.12 -7.18
N THR A 689 -37.75 31.58 -6.54
CA THR A 689 -38.13 33.00 -6.41
C THR A 689 -37.17 33.80 -5.52
N SER A 690 -35.86 33.54 -5.62
CA SER A 690 -34.83 34.40 -5.08
C SER A 690 -34.77 35.65 -5.96
N PRO A 691 -35.08 36.84 -5.42
CA PRO A 691 -35.10 38.08 -6.20
C PRO A 691 -33.75 38.47 -6.80
N ASP A 692 -32.67 37.80 -6.38
CA ASP A 692 -31.29 38.06 -6.83
C ASP A 692 -30.79 37.08 -7.92
N PHE A 693 -31.59 36.07 -8.32
CA PHE A 693 -31.17 35.11 -9.36
C PHE A 693 -31.68 35.51 -10.74
N HIS A 694 -30.81 36.14 -11.54
CA HIS A 694 -31.05 36.42 -12.95
C HIS A 694 -30.12 35.58 -13.82
N LEU A 695 -30.68 34.76 -14.71
CA LEU A 695 -29.89 34.19 -15.81
C LEU A 695 -29.51 35.35 -16.75
N PRO A 696 -28.25 35.45 -17.21
CA PRO A 696 -27.84 36.49 -18.14
C PRO A 696 -28.73 36.48 -19.39
N GLU A 697 -29.20 37.65 -19.84
CA GLU A 697 -29.91 37.76 -21.12
C GLU A 697 -28.97 37.33 -22.25
N VAL A 698 -29.28 36.19 -22.86
CA VAL A 698 -28.41 35.56 -23.87
C VAL A 698 -28.54 36.31 -25.19
N SER A 699 -27.69 37.32 -25.41
CA SER A 699 -27.39 37.82 -26.76
C SER A 699 -26.41 36.89 -27.48
N VAL A 700 -26.26 37.06 -28.80
CA VAL A 700 -26.00 36.04 -29.84
C VAL A 700 -24.59 35.39 -29.85
N ASP A 701 -23.94 35.21 -28.71
CA ASP A 701 -22.76 34.34 -28.55
C ASP A 701 -23.03 33.24 -27.50
N GLY A 702 -24.06 32.41 -27.75
CA GLY A 702 -24.41 31.24 -26.92
C GLY A 702 -23.27 30.22 -26.73
N ALA A 703 -22.17 30.35 -27.48
CA ALA A 703 -20.95 29.60 -27.29
C ALA A 703 -20.21 29.96 -26.00
N LEU A 704 -20.22 31.21 -25.54
CA LEU A 704 -19.42 31.67 -24.38
C LEU A 704 -20.06 31.28 -23.03
N VAL A 705 -21.38 31.45 -22.91
CA VAL A 705 -22.14 31.13 -21.69
C VAL A 705 -22.10 29.62 -21.39
N GLY A 706 -22.39 28.77 -22.37
CA GLY A 706 -22.34 27.34 -22.10
C GLY A 706 -20.91 26.80 -21.97
N VAL A 707 -19.89 27.47 -22.53
CA VAL A 707 -18.48 27.12 -22.33
C VAL A 707 -18.07 27.30 -20.85
N ALA A 708 -18.56 28.34 -20.20
CA ALA A 708 -18.42 28.52 -18.75
C ALA A 708 -19.17 27.44 -17.96
N VAL A 709 -20.36 27.01 -18.42
CA VAL A 709 -21.14 25.93 -17.78
C VAL A 709 -20.41 24.59 -17.83
N VAL A 710 -19.77 24.22 -18.96
CA VAL A 710 -18.97 22.98 -19.04
C VAL A 710 -17.76 23.04 -18.10
N ALA A 711 -17.05 24.16 -18.09
CA ALA A 711 -15.92 24.36 -17.19
C ALA A 711 -16.36 24.23 -15.73
N LEU A 712 -17.43 24.93 -15.34
CA LEU A 712 -18.00 24.90 -13.99
C LEU A 712 -18.48 23.50 -13.59
N ALA A 713 -19.18 22.77 -14.46
CA ALA A 713 -19.65 21.42 -14.16
C ALA A 713 -18.48 20.43 -13.94
N VAL A 714 -17.45 20.47 -14.79
CA VAL A 714 -16.25 19.62 -14.66
C VAL A 714 -15.45 19.98 -13.40
N LEU A 715 -15.33 21.27 -13.08
CA LEU A 715 -14.66 21.77 -11.88
C LEU A 715 -15.39 21.36 -10.60
N PHE A 716 -16.73 21.45 -10.61
CA PHE A 716 -17.60 21.17 -9.46
C PHE A 716 -17.66 19.69 -9.12
N VAL A 717 -17.89 18.81 -10.11
CA VAL A 717 -18.01 17.35 -9.89
C VAL A 717 -16.74 16.78 -9.25
N ALA A 718 -15.57 17.18 -9.72
CA ALA A 718 -14.33 16.69 -9.15
C ALA A 718 -14.02 17.27 -7.75
N GLY A 719 -14.52 18.46 -7.42
CA GLY A 719 -14.45 19.04 -6.07
C GLY A 719 -15.39 18.33 -5.07
N ALA A 720 -16.64 18.09 -5.49
CA ALA A 720 -17.66 17.42 -4.67
C ALA A 720 -17.31 15.95 -4.37
N VAL A 721 -16.70 15.25 -5.34
CA VAL A 721 -16.21 13.88 -5.13
C VAL A 721 -15.00 13.86 -4.18
N ALA A 722 -14.11 14.85 -4.26
CA ALA A 722 -12.97 14.95 -3.36
C ALA A 722 -13.36 15.27 -1.91
N SER A 723 -14.50 15.96 -1.69
CA SER A 723 -14.98 16.36 -0.35
C SER A 723 -15.97 15.39 0.30
N GLY A 724 -16.25 14.23 -0.30
CA GLY A 724 -17.16 13.24 0.29
C GLY A 724 -18.62 13.73 0.44
N GLY A 725 -19.06 14.64 -0.44
CA GLY A 725 -20.45 15.12 -0.47
C GLY A 725 -20.79 16.28 0.46
N THR A 726 -19.83 16.89 1.17
CA THR A 726 -20.11 18.12 1.93
C THR A 726 -20.14 19.33 0.98
N ALA A 727 -21.33 19.89 0.77
CA ALA A 727 -21.61 21.00 -0.13
C ALA A 727 -21.80 22.30 0.66
N ILE A 728 -20.75 23.11 0.91
CA ILE A 728 -20.97 24.44 1.54
C ILE A 728 -20.14 25.61 0.96
N PRO A 729 -18.88 25.47 0.45
CA PRO A 729 -18.19 26.63 -0.16
C PRO A 729 -18.36 26.78 -1.69
N ALA A 730 -18.73 25.71 -2.41
CA ALA A 730 -18.59 25.65 -3.87
C ALA A 730 -19.84 26.14 -4.65
N GLU A 731 -21.02 26.13 -4.02
CA GLU A 731 -22.26 26.61 -4.64
C GLU A 731 -22.22 28.13 -4.84
N GLY A 732 -21.63 28.86 -3.88
CA GLY A 732 -21.37 30.30 -4.00
C GLY A 732 -20.42 30.63 -5.15
N ALA A 733 -19.35 29.86 -5.35
CA ALA A 733 -18.42 30.08 -6.46
C ALA A 733 -19.06 29.80 -7.85
N LEU A 734 -19.97 28.84 -7.93
CA LEU A 734 -20.72 28.55 -9.17
C LEU A 734 -21.69 29.68 -9.50
N LEU A 735 -22.38 30.22 -8.48
CA LEU A 735 -23.30 31.36 -8.62
C LEU A 735 -22.58 32.68 -8.90
N GLU A 736 -21.46 32.97 -8.21
CA GLU A 736 -20.61 34.14 -8.45
C GLU A 736 -19.99 34.12 -9.86
N GLY A 737 -19.53 32.95 -10.34
CA GLY A 737 -19.01 32.80 -11.69
C GLY A 737 -20.05 33.02 -12.78
N LEU A 738 -21.32 32.67 -12.52
CA LEU A 738 -22.45 32.92 -13.42
C LEU A 738 -22.92 34.38 -13.35
N ALA A 739 -22.87 35.02 -12.17
CA ALA A 739 -23.19 36.44 -12.01
C ALA A 739 -22.16 37.34 -12.72
N GLY A 740 -20.88 36.98 -12.72
CA GLY A 740 -19.83 37.70 -13.47
C GLY A 740 -19.98 37.64 -15.00
N LEU A 741 -20.69 36.63 -15.53
CA LEU A 741 -21.02 36.51 -16.96
C LEU A 741 -22.18 37.42 -17.39
N ALA A 742 -22.93 38.02 -16.46
CA ALA A 742 -24.02 38.95 -16.75
C ALA A 742 -23.56 40.42 -16.89
N VAL A 743 -22.27 40.70 -16.69
CA VAL A 743 -21.67 42.06 -16.74
C VAL A 743 -20.76 42.26 -17.96
N LEU A 744 -20.72 41.28 -18.88
CA LEU A 744 -20.03 41.31 -20.17
C LEU A 744 -21.05 41.18 -21.30
#